data_AF-A0A940NY83-F1
#
_entry.id   AF-A0A940NY83-F1
#
_cell.length_a   1.000
_cell.length_b   1.000
_cell.length_c   1.000
_cell.angle_alpha   90.00
_cell.angle_beta   90.00
_cell.angle_gamma   90.00
#
_symmetry.space_group_name_H-M   'P 1'
#
loop_
_entity.id
_entity.type
_entity.pdbx_description
1 polymer ?
#
loop_
_entity_poly.entity_id
_entity_poly.type
_entity_poly.pdbx_seq_one_letter_code
_entity_poly.pdbx_strand_id
1 'polypeptide(L)'
;MRLFQKLAVLGAGTLALMNVSAVMPAAYSVSAVADAEAGTWEFDETTGTLTISGEWRNFNIGTQSAPWGRLANNTKTPVLSVVFGENTKSIPVHALCEFKSLKSVTIPEGTEIIGNSAFMNCPALEQITLPDSLTEIGNGAFFECTALKSLAVPENVTSIGNEAFCGCTALKEITLPEKLTEIGSYVFQDTLWLADRRAEDPLVIVNGIVIDGCTCKGAVQIPDGVTEIVDSAFMNCPALEQITLPDSLTEIRYGAFFGCTALKSVAVPENVTSIGDEAFCGCTALKEITLPEKLTEIGSYVFHDTLWLADQRAEDPLVIVNGIVIDGFACKGVVQIPDGVTEIACSAFANNQEMTEVIFADSVKKLGNSAFVGCEALKKVVIPKQITSVAEHAFCLCFRLERVVMEEGVTEICAGAFANCERLADIVIPETVDRIELFALRSTAWLEKQQKENPLVIINHILVDGVCCKGDVVIPEDVVRLSPYAFNSFDDECHIRSVVIPEGITEIPYCAFIHCKELTSVTIPDTVERIGHSAFADCTQLREISIPSSVRELGSSVFDGSHIQSVVIPEGVTEIPLEAFIQCTELTSVTIPDTVERIGDEAFSECKQLREITIPASVREFGFSVFSGTNLTIRGYTGSAAAAYAEEYGIPFVAIGSAVPGQTEPRCGDANTDGCFDIADAVLASRYIVADADAVLTDTGRLNSDVTGDGAIQPDDVAAMLQRIAKKILVFPAEEKNSAE
;
A
#
# COMPACT_ATOMS: atom_id res chain seq x y z
N MET A 1 -29.40 0.37 -16.20
CA MET A 1 -29.79 -0.48 -17.36
C MET A 1 -30.31 0.23 -18.63
N ARG A 2 -30.83 1.49 -18.63
CA ARG A 2 -31.11 2.26 -19.89
C ARG A 2 -30.22 3.48 -20.12
N LEU A 3 -29.25 3.72 -19.23
CA LEU A 3 -28.24 4.79 -19.36
C LEU A 3 -26.95 4.29 -20.05
N PHE A 4 -26.59 3.00 -19.88
CA PHE A 4 -25.40 2.39 -20.50
C PHE A 4 -25.57 2.02 -21.99
N GLN A 5 -26.79 1.77 -22.48
CA GLN A 5 -27.03 1.47 -23.90
C GLN A 5 -27.05 2.71 -24.83
N LYS A 6 -27.04 3.93 -24.29
CA LYS A 6 -27.08 5.17 -25.10
C LYS A 6 -25.72 5.80 -25.37
N LEU A 7 -24.65 5.33 -24.74
CA LEU A 7 -23.28 5.80 -24.99
C LEU A 7 -22.59 5.08 -26.16
N ALA A 8 -23.12 3.95 -26.64
CA ALA A 8 -22.47 3.10 -27.64
C ALA A 8 -22.81 3.41 -29.13
N VAL A 9 -23.58 4.47 -29.45
CA VAL A 9 -24.08 4.70 -30.84
C VAL A 9 -23.83 6.11 -31.40
N LEU A 10 -23.20 7.03 -30.66
CA LEU A 10 -22.88 8.37 -31.18
C LEU A 10 -21.46 8.79 -30.77
N GLY A 11 -20.49 8.67 -31.68
CA GLY A 11 -19.17 9.31 -31.52
C GLY A 11 -17.94 8.52 -31.95
N ALA A 12 -17.98 7.84 -33.12
CA ALA A 12 -16.74 7.45 -33.78
C ALA A 12 -16.01 8.73 -34.24
N GLY A 13 -14.91 9.10 -33.56
CA GLY A 13 -14.05 10.21 -33.96
C GLY A 13 -13.89 11.34 -32.95
N THR A 14 -13.63 11.04 -31.67
CA THR A 14 -12.79 11.82 -30.73
C THR A 14 -12.84 11.14 -29.36
N LEU A 15 -11.90 10.24 -29.10
CA LEU A 15 -11.56 9.78 -27.76
C LEU A 15 -10.06 10.04 -27.59
N ALA A 16 -9.75 11.31 -27.36
CA ALA A 16 -8.60 11.71 -26.58
C ALA A 16 -9.14 12.11 -25.20
N LEU A 17 -8.43 11.70 -24.15
CA LEU A 17 -8.58 12.10 -22.74
C LEU A 17 -9.71 11.42 -21.94
N MET A 18 -9.45 10.18 -21.56
CA MET A 18 -9.32 9.88 -20.13
C MET A 18 -7.93 9.29 -19.94
N ASN A 19 -7.06 10.03 -19.24
CA ASN A 19 -5.79 9.52 -18.73
C ASN A 19 -6.06 8.24 -17.94
N VAL A 20 -5.71 7.09 -18.51
CA VAL A 20 -5.39 5.88 -17.75
C VAL A 20 -3.87 5.87 -17.57
N SER A 21 -3.34 6.99 -17.07
CA SER A 21 -2.06 7.03 -16.35
C SER A 21 -2.39 6.99 -14.86
N ALA A 22 -3.07 5.91 -14.46
CA ALA A 22 -2.91 5.36 -13.13
C ALA A 22 -2.24 4.01 -13.36
N VAL A 23 -0.99 4.07 -13.83
CA VAL A 23 -0.02 3.05 -13.48
C VAL A 23 -0.04 3.09 -11.95
N MET A 24 -0.71 2.12 -11.32
CA MET A 24 -0.46 1.86 -9.92
C MET A 24 1.05 1.64 -9.83
N PRO A 25 1.82 2.46 -9.11
CA PRO A 25 3.19 2.08 -8.84
C PRO A 25 3.10 0.72 -8.15
N ALA A 26 3.95 -0.20 -8.61
CA ALA A 26 4.12 -1.52 -8.02
C ALA A 26 3.99 -1.42 -6.51
N ALA A 27 3.21 -2.32 -5.91
CA ALA A 27 3.11 -2.45 -4.46
C ALA A 27 4.52 -2.45 -3.87
N TYR A 28 4.93 -1.30 -3.33
CA TYR A 28 6.10 -1.25 -2.47
C TYR A 28 5.71 -2.10 -1.27
N SER A 29 6.28 -3.29 -1.19
CA SER A 29 6.32 -4.04 0.04
C SER A 29 6.91 -3.11 1.09
N VAL A 30 6.07 -2.63 2.00
CA VAL A 30 6.52 -1.92 3.19
C VAL A 30 7.25 -2.97 4.02
N SER A 31 8.57 -3.05 3.88
CA SER A 31 9.37 -3.68 4.92
C SER A 31 9.09 -2.91 6.20
N ALA A 32 8.57 -3.62 7.22
CA ALA A 32 8.39 -3.07 8.55
C ALA A 32 9.67 -2.35 9.00
N VAL A 33 9.61 -1.02 9.05
CA VAL A 33 10.65 -0.21 9.67
C VAL A 33 10.30 -0.10 11.15
N ALA A 34 11.26 -0.46 11.98
CA ALA A 34 11.19 -0.54 13.43
C ALA A 34 10.71 0.76 14.09
N ASP A 35 10.16 0.59 15.29
CA ASP A 35 9.63 1.59 16.22
C ASP A 35 10.38 2.94 16.24
N ALA A 36 9.70 3.99 15.79
CA ALA A 36 10.16 5.37 15.93
C ALA A 36 9.69 5.95 17.28
N GLU A 37 10.61 6.52 18.06
CA GLU A 37 10.31 7.25 19.30
C GLU A 37 9.35 8.42 19.03
N ALA A 38 8.37 8.66 19.91
CA ALA A 38 7.35 9.70 19.71
C ALA A 38 7.97 11.10 19.60
N GLY A 39 7.83 11.72 18.42
CA GLY A 39 8.21 13.10 18.20
C GLY A 39 7.38 14.10 19.01
N THR A 40 7.90 15.32 19.18
CA THR A 40 7.21 16.46 19.81
C THR A 40 7.19 17.65 18.86
N TRP A 41 6.26 18.58 19.04
CA TRP A 41 6.24 19.82 18.27
C TRP A 41 5.70 20.99 19.10
N GLU A 42 6.15 22.20 18.78
CA GLU A 42 5.77 23.43 19.49
C GLU A 42 5.63 24.59 18.49
N PHE A 43 4.55 25.37 18.59
CA PHE A 43 4.35 26.57 17.77
C PHE A 43 4.40 27.83 18.62
N ASP A 44 5.41 28.67 18.36
CA ASP A 44 5.51 30.00 18.95
C ASP A 44 4.72 31.02 18.11
N GLU A 45 3.53 31.37 18.58
CA GLU A 45 2.64 32.36 17.93
C GLU A 45 3.25 33.77 17.82
N THR A 46 4.25 34.11 18.66
CA THR A 46 4.86 35.44 18.67
C THR A 46 5.84 35.62 17.53
N THR A 47 6.55 34.55 17.17
CA THR A 47 7.52 34.53 16.07
C THR A 47 6.96 33.89 14.80
N GLY A 48 5.89 33.09 14.91
CA GLY A 48 5.39 32.25 13.81
C GLY A 48 6.29 31.05 13.53
N THR A 49 7.03 30.56 14.52
CA THR A 49 7.99 29.45 14.38
C THR A 49 7.39 28.15 14.86
N LEU A 50 7.41 27.12 14.01
CA LEU A 50 7.03 25.76 14.35
C LEU A 50 8.29 24.91 14.55
N THR A 51 8.49 24.36 15.74
CA THR A 51 9.58 23.44 16.05
C THR A 51 9.03 22.02 16.04
N ILE A 52 9.66 21.10 15.30
CA ILE A 52 9.29 19.69 15.20
C ILE A 52 10.50 18.87 15.62
N SER A 53 10.39 17.99 16.59
CA SER A 53 11.50 17.19 17.13
C SER A 53 11.14 15.72 17.17
N GLY A 54 12.17 14.86 17.14
CA GLY A 54 12.01 13.40 17.11
C GLY A 54 11.62 12.85 15.74
N GLU A 55 11.33 11.55 15.70
CA GLU A 55 10.90 10.85 14.50
C GLU A 55 9.39 10.82 14.36
N TRP A 56 8.93 10.90 13.12
CA TRP A 56 7.52 10.89 12.77
C TRP A 56 7.30 9.90 11.63
N ARG A 57 6.17 9.19 11.64
CA ARG A 57 5.77 8.35 10.50
C ARG A 57 5.29 9.20 9.33
N ASN A 58 5.28 8.59 8.14
CA ASN A 58 4.72 9.16 6.91
C ASN A 58 3.24 9.52 7.06
N PHE A 59 2.85 10.70 6.61
CA PHE A 59 1.47 11.18 6.63
C PHE A 59 0.82 10.99 5.25
N ASN A 60 -0.51 10.82 5.18
CA ASN A 60 -1.28 10.62 3.96
C ASN A 60 -2.40 11.67 3.85
N ILE A 61 -2.49 12.39 2.72
CA ILE A 61 -3.56 13.37 2.52
C ILE A 61 -4.94 12.69 2.61
N GLY A 62 -5.77 13.15 3.54
CA GLY A 62 -7.17 12.71 3.68
C GLY A 62 -7.40 11.55 4.65
N THR A 63 -6.34 10.88 5.12
CA THR A 63 -6.43 9.76 6.09
C THR A 63 -5.50 9.93 7.29
N GLN A 64 -4.30 10.52 7.11
CA GLN A 64 -3.38 10.82 8.21
C GLN A 64 -2.71 12.18 8.00
N SER A 65 -3.02 13.20 8.82
CA SER A 65 -2.39 14.52 8.67
C SER A 65 -1.37 14.77 9.77
N ALA A 66 -0.27 15.45 9.45
CA ALA A 66 0.71 15.83 10.46
C ALA A 66 0.02 16.55 11.64
N PRO A 67 0.41 16.33 12.90
CA PRO A 67 -0.26 16.94 14.06
C PRO A 67 -0.36 18.48 13.99
N TRP A 68 0.66 19.10 13.39
CA TRP A 68 0.72 20.55 13.13
C TRP A 68 0.04 20.99 11.83
N GLY A 69 -0.46 20.09 10.99
CA GLY A 69 -1.06 20.37 9.68
C GLY A 69 -2.19 21.41 9.74
N ARG A 70 -2.93 21.46 10.87
CA ARG A 70 -3.94 22.50 11.15
C ARG A 70 -3.41 23.94 11.03
N LEU A 71 -2.12 24.14 11.27
CA LEU A 71 -1.49 25.46 11.23
C LEU A 71 -1.32 25.99 9.79
N ALA A 72 -1.35 25.12 8.76
CA ALA A 72 -1.23 25.51 7.36
C ALA A 72 -2.28 26.56 6.93
N ASN A 73 -3.49 26.45 7.49
CA ASN A 73 -4.63 27.32 7.18
C ASN A 73 -4.85 28.45 8.20
N ASN A 74 -3.96 28.61 9.18
CA ASN A 74 -4.12 29.64 10.21
C ASN A 74 -3.77 31.04 9.64
N THR A 75 -4.81 31.84 9.42
CA THR A 75 -4.68 33.21 8.87
C THR A 75 -4.41 34.28 9.92
N LYS A 76 -4.54 33.95 11.22
CA LYS A 76 -4.36 34.92 12.31
C LYS A 76 -2.92 34.95 12.80
N THR A 77 -2.32 33.77 12.95
CA THR A 77 -0.92 33.56 13.36
C THR A 77 -0.31 32.51 12.41
N PRO A 78 0.09 32.92 11.20
CA PRO A 78 0.60 31.98 10.20
C PRO A 78 1.96 31.40 10.62
N VAL A 79 2.22 30.15 10.23
CA VAL A 79 3.56 29.56 10.32
C VAL A 79 4.44 30.19 9.26
N LEU A 80 5.47 30.90 9.72
CA LEU A 80 6.42 31.62 8.88
C LEU A 80 7.74 30.85 8.75
N SER A 81 8.11 30.07 9.76
CA SER A 81 9.34 29.26 9.74
C SER A 81 9.17 27.93 10.46
N VAL A 82 9.91 26.92 10.03
CA VAL A 82 9.95 25.59 10.66
C VAL A 82 11.38 25.20 11.02
N VAL A 83 11.57 24.58 12.19
CA VAL A 83 12.84 24.02 12.64
C VAL A 83 12.65 22.56 13.03
N PHE A 84 13.33 21.65 12.34
CA PHE A 84 13.41 20.24 12.76
C PHE A 84 14.53 20.04 13.79
N GLY A 85 14.29 19.23 14.83
CA GLY A 85 15.18 19.03 15.97
C GLY A 85 16.28 17.99 15.71
N GLU A 86 17.42 18.09 16.41
CA GLU A 86 18.70 17.39 16.10
C GLU A 86 18.65 15.87 15.89
N ASN A 87 17.59 15.18 16.32
CA ASN A 87 17.44 13.73 16.16
C ASN A 87 16.60 13.32 14.94
N THR A 88 16.12 14.26 14.13
CA THR A 88 15.29 13.97 12.95
C THR A 88 16.08 13.23 11.86
N LYS A 89 15.76 11.96 11.61
CA LYS A 89 16.29 11.06 10.58
C LYS A 89 15.54 11.17 9.27
N SER A 90 14.22 11.35 9.31
CA SER A 90 13.42 11.52 8.10
C SER A 90 12.40 12.64 8.27
N ILE A 91 12.20 13.44 7.22
CA ILE A 91 11.03 14.30 7.11
C ILE A 91 9.90 13.46 6.50
N PRO A 92 8.77 13.31 7.20
CA PRO A 92 7.69 12.46 6.72
C PRO A 92 7.06 12.91 5.40
N VAL A 93 6.46 11.94 4.70
CA VAL A 93 5.53 12.21 3.59
C VAL A 93 4.47 13.24 4.03
N HIS A 94 4.20 14.23 3.20
CA HIS A 94 3.22 15.31 3.43
C HIS A 94 3.40 16.17 4.70
N ALA A 95 4.54 16.12 5.40
CA ALA A 95 4.75 16.77 6.70
C ALA A 95 4.34 18.25 6.77
N LEU A 96 4.64 19.04 5.75
CA LEU A 96 4.37 20.48 5.66
C LEU A 96 3.66 20.84 4.35
N CYS A 97 2.86 19.92 3.81
CA CYS A 97 2.07 20.14 2.60
C CYS A 97 1.07 21.31 2.78
N GLU A 98 0.93 22.18 1.77
CA GLU A 98 0.00 23.33 1.71
C GLU A 98 0.28 24.46 2.73
N PHE A 99 1.50 24.56 3.29
CA PHE A 99 1.86 25.66 4.20
C PHE A 99 2.09 26.99 3.46
N LYS A 100 1.00 27.67 3.07
CA LYS A 100 0.99 28.83 2.17
C LYS A 100 1.78 30.06 2.63
N SER A 101 2.08 30.15 3.92
CA SER A 101 2.82 31.28 4.52
C SER A 101 4.24 30.91 4.97
N LEU A 102 4.64 29.64 4.85
CA LEU A 102 5.95 29.15 5.28
C LEU A 102 7.03 29.74 4.38
N LYS A 103 8.01 30.44 4.98
CA LYS A 103 9.08 31.14 4.26
C LYS A 103 10.44 30.46 4.38
N SER A 104 10.69 29.79 5.50
CA SER A 104 11.98 29.14 5.74
C SER A 104 11.86 27.84 6.52
N VAL A 105 12.70 26.87 6.16
CA VAL A 105 12.80 25.58 6.86
C VAL A 105 14.27 25.30 7.21
N THR A 106 14.51 24.89 8.43
CA THR A 106 15.80 24.40 8.91
C THR A 106 15.71 22.91 9.16
N ILE A 107 16.51 22.13 8.44
CA ILE A 107 16.62 20.67 8.59
C ILE A 107 17.96 20.37 9.30
N PRO A 108 17.96 19.57 10.39
CA PRO A 108 19.16 19.30 11.18
C PRO A 108 20.08 18.29 10.49
N GLU A 109 21.35 18.33 10.86
CA GLU A 109 22.31 17.29 10.48
C GLU A 109 21.88 15.94 11.06
N GLY A 110 21.98 14.87 10.27
CA GLY A 110 21.48 13.55 10.63
C GLY A 110 20.18 13.17 9.93
N THR A 111 19.46 14.11 9.30
CA THR A 111 18.32 13.81 8.42
C THR A 111 18.82 13.21 7.11
N GLU A 112 18.34 12.01 6.80
CA GLU A 112 18.74 11.18 5.66
C GLU A 112 17.70 11.25 4.52
N ILE A 113 16.42 11.46 4.84
CA ILE A 113 15.32 11.40 3.85
C ILE A 113 14.40 12.61 3.95
N ILE A 114 13.99 13.15 2.80
CA ILE A 114 12.81 14.02 2.68
C ILE A 114 11.71 13.23 1.99
N GLY A 115 10.61 12.97 2.68
CA GLY A 115 9.51 12.16 2.18
C GLY A 115 8.73 12.80 1.03
N ASN A 116 7.92 11.97 0.37
CA ASN A 116 7.07 12.40 -0.74
C ASN A 116 6.21 13.59 -0.33
N SER A 117 6.17 14.62 -1.18
CA SER A 117 5.29 15.78 -1.02
C SER A 117 5.43 16.51 0.33
N ALA A 118 6.58 16.37 1.01
CA ALA A 118 6.82 16.93 2.34
C ALA A 118 6.59 18.45 2.41
N PHE A 119 6.91 19.19 1.35
CA PHE A 119 6.73 20.65 1.24
C PHE A 119 5.86 21.05 0.04
N MET A 120 5.06 20.11 -0.49
CA MET A 120 4.19 20.35 -1.63
C MET A 120 3.29 21.59 -1.39
N ASN A 121 3.16 22.43 -2.41
CA ASN A 121 2.39 23.67 -2.43
C ASN A 121 2.69 24.60 -1.23
N CYS A 122 3.98 24.83 -0.96
CA CYS A 122 4.47 25.89 -0.08
C CYS A 122 4.93 27.11 -0.90
N PRO A 123 4.02 27.91 -1.48
CA PRO A 123 4.37 28.95 -2.46
C PRO A 123 5.18 30.11 -1.87
N ALA A 124 5.22 30.28 -0.55
CA ALA A 124 6.00 31.32 0.12
C ALA A 124 7.41 30.87 0.53
N LEU A 125 7.77 29.59 0.33
CA LEU A 125 9.04 29.03 0.80
C LEU A 125 10.19 29.61 -0.04
N GLU A 126 10.99 30.49 0.56
CA GLU A 126 12.08 31.21 -0.11
C GLU A 126 13.45 30.58 0.18
N GLN A 127 13.63 30.00 1.37
CA GLN A 127 14.90 29.48 1.85
C GLN A 127 14.74 28.13 2.53
N ILE A 128 15.55 27.17 2.15
CA ILE A 128 15.70 25.90 2.87
C ILE A 128 17.17 25.49 2.84
N THR A 129 17.65 24.98 3.97
CA THR A 129 18.99 24.41 4.08
C THR A 129 18.86 22.90 4.23
N LEU A 130 19.51 22.15 3.33
CA LEU A 130 19.55 20.70 3.34
C LEU A 130 20.83 20.23 4.05
N PRO A 131 20.77 19.19 4.90
CA PRO A 131 21.93 18.71 5.66
C PRO A 131 22.83 17.80 4.82
N ASP A 132 24.12 17.70 5.17
CA ASP A 132 25.09 16.89 4.42
C ASP A 132 24.79 15.38 4.52
N SER A 133 24.06 14.97 5.56
CA SER A 133 23.56 13.60 5.76
C SER A 133 22.46 13.16 4.80
N LEU A 134 21.85 14.08 4.03
CA LEU A 134 20.71 13.76 3.18
C LEU A 134 21.11 12.82 2.04
N THR A 135 20.35 11.73 1.87
CA THR A 135 20.55 10.73 0.82
C THR A 135 19.42 10.67 -0.20
N GLU A 136 18.20 11.09 0.17
CA GLU A 136 17.01 10.95 -0.68
C GLU A 136 16.05 12.15 -0.59
N ILE A 137 15.50 12.56 -1.74
CA ILE A 137 14.39 13.52 -1.86
C ILE A 137 13.22 12.85 -2.57
N GLY A 138 12.07 12.73 -1.91
CA GLY A 138 10.90 12.00 -2.40
C GLY A 138 10.10 12.70 -3.50
N ASN A 139 9.13 11.97 -4.05
CA ASN A 139 8.24 12.42 -5.11
C ASN A 139 7.46 13.68 -4.70
N GLY A 140 7.50 14.73 -5.53
CA GLY A 140 6.79 15.97 -5.32
C GLY A 140 7.21 16.74 -4.07
N ALA A 141 8.36 16.42 -3.45
CA ALA A 141 8.79 16.97 -2.15
C ALA A 141 8.69 18.51 -2.06
N PHE A 142 9.02 19.23 -3.13
CA PHE A 142 8.94 20.69 -3.25
C PHE A 142 8.01 21.14 -4.39
N PHE A 143 7.06 20.29 -4.80
CA PHE A 143 6.11 20.61 -5.87
C PHE A 143 5.42 21.96 -5.60
N GLU A 144 5.39 22.85 -6.59
CA GLU A 144 4.81 24.20 -6.48
C GLU A 144 5.36 25.10 -5.34
N CYS A 145 6.61 24.90 -4.89
CA CYS A 145 7.34 25.88 -4.07
C CYS A 145 7.77 27.11 -4.89
N THR A 146 6.80 27.89 -5.37
CA THR A 146 6.98 28.94 -6.39
C THR A 146 7.91 30.09 -5.99
N ALA A 147 8.18 30.33 -4.71
CA ALA A 147 9.12 31.35 -4.24
C ALA A 147 10.57 30.86 -4.06
N LEU A 148 10.84 29.56 -4.15
CA LEU A 148 12.16 28.99 -3.94
C LEU A 148 13.07 29.37 -5.11
N LYS A 149 14.14 30.14 -4.83
CA LYS A 149 15.01 30.72 -5.88
C LYS A 149 16.26 29.90 -6.15
N SER A 150 16.83 29.33 -5.09
CA SER A 150 18.08 28.62 -5.13
C SER A 150 18.09 27.47 -4.13
N LEU A 151 18.75 26.38 -4.48
CA LEU A 151 18.91 25.21 -3.62
C LEU A 151 20.25 24.53 -3.88
N ALA A 152 20.96 24.14 -2.82
CA ALA A 152 22.13 23.28 -2.94
C ALA A 152 21.72 21.87 -2.49
N VAL A 153 21.71 20.91 -3.43
CA VAL A 153 21.46 19.50 -3.09
C VAL A 153 22.77 18.89 -2.57
N PRO A 154 22.77 18.29 -1.36
CA PRO A 154 23.98 17.76 -0.72
C PRO A 154 24.67 16.62 -1.49
N GLU A 155 25.99 16.47 -1.30
CA GLU A 155 26.85 15.50 -2.01
C GLU A 155 26.52 14.01 -1.78
N ASN A 156 25.73 13.70 -0.76
CA ASN A 156 25.33 12.32 -0.45
C ASN A 156 23.97 11.93 -1.03
N VAL A 157 23.24 12.86 -1.66
CA VAL A 157 21.97 12.55 -2.30
C VAL A 157 22.19 11.68 -3.53
N THR A 158 21.59 10.49 -3.54
CA THR A 158 21.66 9.52 -4.63
C THR A 158 20.39 9.45 -5.46
N SER A 159 19.25 9.91 -4.91
CA SER A 159 17.93 9.83 -5.57
C SER A 159 17.07 11.07 -5.35
N ILE A 160 16.42 11.53 -6.42
CA ILE A 160 15.41 12.59 -6.42
C ILE A 160 14.16 12.08 -7.15
N GLY A 161 13.03 12.03 -6.45
CA GLY A 161 11.77 11.47 -6.94
C GLY A 161 11.04 12.33 -7.98
N ASN A 162 10.03 11.73 -8.60
CA ASN A 162 9.19 12.34 -9.64
C ASN A 162 8.64 13.70 -9.18
N GLU A 163 8.66 14.69 -10.06
CA GLU A 163 8.08 16.02 -9.84
C GLU A 163 8.62 16.78 -8.60
N ALA A 164 9.74 16.35 -8.01
CA ALA A 164 10.23 16.88 -6.73
C ALA A 164 10.37 18.41 -6.70
N PHE A 165 10.75 19.06 -7.80
CA PHE A 165 10.82 20.53 -7.93
C PHE A 165 9.91 21.07 -9.05
N CYS A 166 8.93 20.28 -9.52
CA CYS A 166 8.01 20.70 -10.56
C CYS A 166 7.21 21.92 -10.10
N GLY A 167 7.07 22.93 -10.96
CA GLY A 167 6.35 24.16 -10.62
C GLY A 167 7.09 25.10 -9.66
N CYS A 168 8.36 24.83 -9.31
CA CYS A 168 9.21 25.80 -8.61
C CYS A 168 9.62 26.95 -9.55
N THR A 169 8.66 27.80 -9.92
CA THR A 169 8.79 28.78 -11.01
C THR A 169 9.85 29.86 -10.79
N ALA A 170 10.31 30.09 -9.55
CA ALA A 170 11.43 30.99 -9.27
C ALA A 170 12.79 30.29 -9.19
N LEU A 171 12.85 28.95 -9.20
CA LEU A 171 14.07 28.18 -8.98
C LEU A 171 14.99 28.33 -10.18
N LYS A 172 16.08 29.08 -9.99
CA LYS A 172 17.05 29.44 -11.03
C LYS A 172 18.42 28.81 -10.78
N GLU A 173 18.83 28.70 -9.53
CA GLU A 173 20.16 28.21 -9.15
C GLU A 173 20.02 26.93 -8.33
N ILE A 174 20.17 25.77 -8.96
CA ILE A 174 20.28 24.49 -8.25
C ILE A 174 21.60 23.78 -8.56
N THR A 175 22.27 23.33 -7.50
CA THR A 175 23.47 22.48 -7.59
C THR A 175 23.07 21.05 -7.29
N LEU A 176 23.44 20.12 -8.17
CA LEU A 176 23.17 18.69 -8.06
C LEU A 176 24.49 17.94 -7.81
N PRO A 177 24.50 16.90 -6.95
CA PRO A 177 25.73 16.26 -6.52
C PRO A 177 26.24 15.26 -7.58
N GLU A 178 27.54 14.96 -7.57
CA GLU A 178 28.14 14.04 -8.55
C GLU A 178 27.67 12.58 -8.39
N LYS A 179 27.22 12.20 -7.18
CA LYS A 179 26.74 10.85 -6.86
C LYS A 179 25.25 10.62 -7.17
N LEU A 180 24.52 11.63 -7.64
CA LEU A 180 23.11 11.48 -7.99
C LEU A 180 22.99 10.52 -9.18
N THR A 181 22.36 9.37 -8.95
CA THR A 181 22.19 8.28 -9.92
C THR A 181 20.74 8.04 -10.33
N GLU A 182 19.78 8.56 -9.57
CA GLU A 182 18.35 8.39 -9.84
C GLU A 182 17.66 9.76 -9.89
N ILE A 183 17.04 10.07 -11.03
CA ILE A 183 16.30 11.30 -11.23
C ILE A 183 14.93 10.95 -11.79
N GLY A 184 13.89 11.32 -11.06
CA GLY A 184 12.52 11.10 -11.45
C GLY A 184 12.07 11.96 -12.63
N SER A 185 10.86 11.68 -13.05
CA SER A 185 10.19 12.31 -14.18
C SER A 185 9.76 13.74 -13.83
N TYR A 186 9.92 14.68 -14.76
CA TYR A 186 9.49 16.09 -14.59
C TYR A 186 10.06 16.82 -13.37
N VAL A 187 11.17 16.34 -12.78
CA VAL A 187 11.76 16.91 -11.54
C VAL A 187 11.91 18.42 -11.60
N PHE A 188 12.34 18.99 -12.73
CA PHE A 188 12.56 20.43 -12.91
C PHE A 188 11.58 21.09 -13.87
N GLN A 189 10.44 20.45 -14.16
CA GLN A 189 9.44 21.02 -15.05
C GLN A 189 8.93 22.36 -14.51
N ASP A 190 8.75 23.33 -15.40
CA ASP A 190 8.34 24.70 -15.08
C ASP A 190 9.24 25.46 -14.10
N THR A 191 10.54 25.13 -14.05
CA THR A 191 11.58 25.91 -13.33
C THR A 191 12.35 26.86 -14.27
N LEU A 192 12.90 27.95 -13.73
CA LEU A 192 13.81 28.82 -14.48
C LEU A 192 15.14 28.13 -14.79
N TRP A 193 15.61 27.25 -13.90
CA TRP A 193 16.82 26.46 -14.12
C TRP A 193 16.70 25.60 -15.37
N LEU A 194 15.60 24.85 -15.54
CA LEU A 194 15.40 24.02 -16.73
C LEU A 194 15.22 24.89 -17.99
N ALA A 195 14.54 26.03 -17.87
CA ALA A 195 14.40 26.97 -18.98
C ALA A 195 15.75 27.53 -19.46
N ASP A 196 16.63 27.91 -18.53
CA ASP A 196 17.99 28.37 -18.83
C ASP A 196 18.83 27.23 -19.44
N ARG A 197 18.78 26.01 -18.88
CA ARG A 197 19.46 24.83 -19.43
C ARG A 197 19.01 24.52 -20.86
N ARG A 198 17.70 24.50 -21.13
CA ARG A 198 17.14 24.29 -22.48
C ARG A 198 17.60 25.36 -23.48
N ALA A 199 17.83 26.59 -23.01
CA ALA A 199 18.33 27.68 -23.85
C ALA A 199 19.83 27.52 -24.19
N GLU A 200 20.60 26.88 -23.31
CA GLU A 200 22.01 26.52 -23.55
C GLU A 200 22.13 25.30 -24.45
N ASP A 201 21.44 24.21 -24.11
CA ASP A 201 21.36 22.98 -24.89
C ASP A 201 19.95 22.36 -24.72
N PRO A 202 19.18 22.16 -25.80
CA PRO A 202 17.88 21.51 -25.71
C PRO A 202 17.94 20.04 -25.26
N LEU A 203 19.12 19.41 -25.25
CA LEU A 203 19.37 18.10 -24.66
C LEU A 203 19.99 18.27 -23.26
N VAL A 204 19.15 18.25 -22.24
CA VAL A 204 19.56 18.46 -20.85
C VAL A 204 19.96 17.12 -20.22
N ILE A 205 21.23 17.01 -19.86
CA ILE A 205 21.83 15.83 -19.24
C ILE A 205 22.37 16.20 -17.87
N VAL A 206 22.14 15.32 -16.88
CA VAL A 206 22.68 15.41 -15.52
C VAL A 206 23.29 14.07 -15.17
N ASN A 207 24.58 14.04 -14.80
CA ASN A 207 25.28 12.82 -14.36
C ASN A 207 25.13 11.60 -15.29
N GLY A 208 25.11 11.81 -16.60
CA GLY A 208 24.92 10.71 -17.57
C GLY A 208 23.46 10.24 -17.70
N ILE A 209 22.49 11.02 -17.23
CA ILE A 209 21.06 10.77 -17.33
C ILE A 209 20.43 11.87 -18.19
N VAL A 210 19.69 11.51 -19.24
CA VAL A 210 18.90 12.47 -20.01
C VAL A 210 17.64 12.78 -19.22
N ILE A 211 17.52 14.02 -18.76
CA ILE A 211 16.38 14.47 -17.94
C ILE A 211 15.35 15.29 -18.72
N ASP A 212 15.77 15.90 -19.83
CA ASP A 212 14.86 16.65 -20.71
C ASP A 212 15.44 16.79 -22.13
N GLY A 213 14.62 16.48 -23.12
CA GLY A 213 14.91 16.61 -24.54
C GLY A 213 13.68 17.02 -25.37
N CYS A 214 12.58 17.42 -24.72
CA CYS A 214 11.30 17.70 -25.37
C CYS A 214 11.33 18.86 -26.38
N THR A 215 12.37 19.72 -26.33
CA THR A 215 12.55 20.85 -27.25
C THR A 215 13.60 20.62 -28.34
N CYS A 216 14.21 19.43 -28.36
CA CYS A 216 15.17 19.02 -29.38
C CYS A 216 14.58 19.04 -30.80
N LYS A 217 15.45 19.18 -31.81
CA LYS A 217 15.05 19.29 -33.22
C LYS A 217 16.05 18.61 -34.14
N GLY A 218 15.57 18.09 -35.27
CA GLY A 218 16.42 17.47 -36.28
C GLY A 218 17.09 16.19 -35.78
N ALA A 219 18.37 16.01 -36.10
CA ALA A 219 19.15 14.88 -35.65
C ALA A 219 19.83 15.19 -34.31
N VAL A 220 19.57 14.35 -33.30
CA VAL A 220 20.15 14.44 -31.95
C VAL A 220 21.09 13.28 -31.73
N GLN A 221 22.24 13.55 -31.12
CA GLN A 221 23.21 12.55 -30.69
C GLN A 221 23.27 12.58 -29.17
N ILE A 222 22.89 11.49 -28.51
CA ILE A 222 23.11 11.33 -27.08
C ILE A 222 24.59 10.95 -26.88
N PRO A 223 25.35 11.68 -26.04
CA PRO A 223 26.77 11.46 -25.87
C PRO A 223 27.10 10.15 -25.15
N ASP A 224 28.30 9.61 -25.43
CA ASP A 224 28.85 8.45 -24.73
C ASP A 224 28.93 8.70 -23.21
N GLY A 225 28.65 7.66 -22.43
CA GLY A 225 28.63 7.74 -20.96
C GLY A 225 27.24 8.01 -20.38
N VAL A 226 26.25 8.33 -21.23
CA VAL A 226 24.85 8.34 -20.80
C VAL A 226 24.35 6.91 -20.61
N THR A 227 23.78 6.62 -19.45
CA THR A 227 23.31 5.28 -19.06
C THR A 227 21.80 5.15 -19.05
N GLU A 228 21.07 6.27 -18.98
CA GLU A 228 19.62 6.29 -18.79
C GLU A 228 18.91 7.44 -19.51
N ILE A 229 17.69 7.17 -19.98
CA ILE A 229 16.72 8.16 -20.45
C ILE A 229 15.46 8.01 -19.58
N VAL A 230 15.16 9.05 -18.78
CA VAL A 230 14.04 9.03 -17.82
C VAL A 230 12.68 9.06 -18.51
N ASP A 231 11.61 8.84 -17.74
CA ASP A 231 10.27 8.83 -18.33
C ASP A 231 9.98 10.16 -19.01
N SER A 232 9.35 10.07 -20.17
CA SER A 232 8.87 11.23 -20.93
C SER A 232 9.96 12.26 -21.31
N ALA A 233 11.26 11.92 -21.25
CA ALA A 233 12.35 12.87 -21.52
C ALA A 233 12.21 13.61 -22.87
N PHE A 234 11.75 12.91 -23.92
CA PHE A 234 11.47 13.48 -25.24
C PHE A 234 9.97 13.51 -25.57
N MET A 235 9.09 13.39 -24.58
CA MET A 235 7.65 13.37 -24.81
C MET A 235 7.20 14.60 -25.62
N ASN A 236 6.39 14.35 -26.64
CA ASN A 236 5.84 15.33 -27.56
C ASN A 236 6.92 16.26 -28.14
N CYS A 237 8.02 15.68 -28.64
CA CYS A 237 9.07 16.37 -29.38
C CYS A 237 8.86 16.26 -30.91
N PRO A 238 7.93 17.03 -31.52
CA PRO A 238 7.47 16.81 -32.91
C PRO A 238 8.50 17.18 -33.97
N ALA A 239 9.62 17.80 -33.59
CA ALA A 239 10.68 18.22 -34.50
C ALA A 239 11.91 17.29 -34.43
N LEU A 240 11.94 16.31 -33.54
CA LEU A 240 12.99 15.29 -33.47
C LEU A 240 12.85 14.34 -34.66
N GLU A 241 13.82 14.36 -35.58
CA GLU A 241 13.78 13.55 -36.81
C GLU A 241 14.59 12.26 -36.70
N GLN A 242 15.69 12.30 -35.96
CA GLN A 242 16.61 11.18 -35.76
C GLN A 242 17.22 11.28 -34.37
N ILE A 243 17.40 10.13 -33.72
CA ILE A 243 18.18 10.04 -32.50
C ILE A 243 19.22 8.92 -32.59
N THR A 244 20.42 9.20 -32.09
CA THR A 244 21.46 8.19 -31.89
C THR A 244 21.66 7.99 -30.40
N LEU A 245 21.48 6.74 -29.97
CA LEU A 245 21.59 6.29 -28.59
C LEU A 245 23.01 5.72 -28.36
N PRO A 246 23.64 5.92 -27.19
CA PRO A 246 25.00 5.48 -26.93
C PRO A 246 25.03 4.02 -26.46
N ASP A 247 26.15 3.33 -26.68
CA ASP A 247 26.33 1.93 -26.26
C ASP A 247 26.26 1.74 -24.73
N SER A 248 26.46 2.81 -23.95
CA SER A 248 26.35 2.79 -22.48
C SER A 248 24.90 2.76 -21.95
N LEU A 249 23.90 2.96 -22.81
CA LEU A 249 22.48 2.98 -22.42
C LEU A 249 22.01 1.57 -22.04
N THR A 250 21.38 1.42 -20.88
CA THR A 250 20.87 0.13 -20.38
C THR A 250 19.34 0.05 -20.34
N GLU A 251 18.65 1.19 -20.32
CA GLU A 251 17.19 1.26 -20.17
C GLU A 251 16.59 2.46 -20.92
N ILE A 252 15.39 2.27 -21.48
CA ILE A 252 14.53 3.33 -22.01
C ILE A 252 13.21 3.28 -21.23
N ARG A 253 12.88 4.32 -20.46
CA ARG A 253 11.72 4.28 -19.56
C ARG A 253 10.39 4.73 -20.17
N TYR A 254 9.35 4.82 -19.32
CA TYR A 254 7.97 5.07 -19.69
C TYR A 254 7.83 6.32 -20.59
N GLY A 255 7.19 6.16 -21.75
CA GLY A 255 6.89 7.27 -22.64
C GLY A 255 8.10 8.11 -23.11
N ALA A 256 9.34 7.61 -23.01
CA ALA A 256 10.56 8.38 -23.25
C ALA A 256 10.56 9.17 -24.57
N PHE A 257 9.98 8.61 -25.65
CA PHE A 257 9.81 9.23 -26.96
C PHE A 257 8.34 9.37 -27.38
N PHE A 258 7.39 9.27 -26.43
CA PHE A 258 5.96 9.35 -26.71
C PHE A 258 5.63 10.57 -27.59
N GLY A 259 4.91 10.38 -28.69
CA GLY A 259 4.48 11.48 -29.56
C GLY A 259 5.59 12.20 -30.33
N CYS A 260 6.79 11.62 -30.46
CA CYS A 260 7.85 12.12 -31.36
C CYS A 260 7.48 11.91 -32.84
N THR A 261 6.49 12.65 -33.32
CA THR A 261 5.82 12.42 -34.61
C THR A 261 6.71 12.55 -35.84
N ALA A 262 7.89 13.19 -35.75
CA ALA A 262 8.85 13.28 -36.85
C ALA A 262 9.99 12.25 -36.79
N LEU A 263 10.09 11.45 -35.73
CA LEU A 263 11.19 10.51 -35.52
C LEU A 263 11.08 9.35 -36.51
N LYS A 264 12.07 9.18 -37.39
CA LYS A 264 11.99 8.25 -38.53
C LYS A 264 12.63 6.89 -38.25
N SER A 265 13.74 6.90 -37.53
CA SER A 265 14.55 5.71 -37.29
C SER A 265 15.22 5.74 -35.93
N VAL A 266 15.31 4.57 -35.28
CA VAL A 266 16.00 4.38 -33.99
C VAL A 266 16.83 3.10 -34.03
N ALA A 267 18.07 3.16 -33.59
CA ALA A 267 18.87 1.96 -33.32
C ALA A 267 19.01 1.83 -31.80
N VAL A 268 18.33 0.83 -31.21
CA VAL A 268 18.41 0.57 -29.77
C VAL A 268 19.71 -0.21 -29.48
N PRO A 269 20.58 0.26 -28.57
CA PRO A 269 21.87 -0.36 -28.29
C PRO A 269 21.77 -1.77 -27.68
N GLU A 270 22.80 -2.59 -27.89
CA GLU A 270 22.88 -4.01 -27.44
C GLU A 270 22.85 -4.22 -25.92
N ASN A 271 23.08 -3.17 -25.14
CA ASN A 271 23.04 -3.23 -23.67
C ASN A 271 21.67 -2.91 -23.08
N VAL A 272 20.70 -2.48 -23.90
CA VAL A 272 19.33 -2.22 -23.44
C VAL A 272 18.60 -3.54 -23.20
N THR A 273 18.16 -3.76 -21.96
CA THR A 273 17.43 -4.97 -21.56
C THR A 273 15.93 -4.76 -21.39
N SER A 274 15.49 -3.51 -21.21
CA SER A 274 14.09 -3.12 -20.99
C SER A 274 13.72 -1.86 -21.78
N ILE A 275 12.49 -1.85 -22.30
CA ILE A 275 11.82 -0.67 -22.86
C ILE A 275 10.47 -0.51 -22.17
N GLY A 276 10.26 0.60 -21.47
CA GLY A 276 9.06 0.88 -20.68
C GLY A 276 7.81 1.15 -21.52
N ASP A 277 6.65 1.10 -20.87
CA ASP A 277 5.34 1.30 -21.51
C ASP A 277 5.30 2.60 -22.33
N GLU A 278 4.67 2.54 -23.51
CA GLU A 278 4.44 3.66 -24.42
C GLU A 278 5.71 4.40 -24.90
N ALA A 279 6.92 3.86 -24.70
CA ALA A 279 8.18 4.56 -24.97
C ALA A 279 8.30 5.15 -26.38
N PHE A 280 7.75 4.52 -27.42
CA PHE A 280 7.70 5.04 -28.79
C PHE A 280 6.26 5.20 -29.32
N CYS A 281 5.26 5.19 -28.42
CA CYS A 281 3.86 5.32 -28.79
C CYS A 281 3.62 6.67 -29.49
N GLY A 282 2.87 6.68 -30.60
CA GLY A 282 2.58 7.90 -31.36
C GLY A 282 3.77 8.47 -32.14
N CYS A 283 4.90 7.75 -32.25
CA CYS A 283 5.98 8.09 -33.18
C CYS A 283 5.55 7.78 -34.63
N THR A 284 4.60 8.55 -35.15
CA THR A 284 3.89 8.27 -36.41
C THR A 284 4.77 8.24 -37.67
N ALA A 285 6.00 8.75 -37.63
CA ALA A 285 6.97 8.64 -38.72
C ALA A 285 7.98 7.49 -38.55
N LEU A 286 7.99 6.80 -37.41
CA LEU A 286 8.99 5.78 -37.08
C LEU A 286 8.77 4.55 -37.93
N LYS A 287 9.68 4.31 -38.89
CA LYS A 287 9.58 3.23 -39.88
C LYS A 287 10.69 2.19 -39.74
N GLU A 288 11.84 2.58 -39.20
CA GLU A 288 12.99 1.69 -39.02
C GLU A 288 13.40 1.67 -37.54
N ILE A 289 13.21 0.55 -36.85
CA ILE A 289 13.78 0.35 -35.53
C ILE A 289 14.55 -0.97 -35.45
N THR A 290 15.76 -0.90 -34.89
CA THR A 290 16.56 -2.09 -34.55
C THR A 290 16.49 -2.29 -33.05
N LEU A 291 16.14 -3.51 -32.62
CA LEU A 291 16.03 -3.92 -31.22
C LEU A 291 17.14 -4.92 -30.89
N PRO A 292 17.73 -4.88 -29.69
CA PRO A 292 18.88 -5.70 -29.35
C PRO A 292 18.48 -7.14 -29.03
N GLU A 293 19.36 -8.11 -29.23
CA GLU A 293 19.04 -9.53 -29.01
C GLU A 293 18.78 -9.86 -27.54
N LYS A 294 19.31 -9.05 -26.61
CA LYS A 294 19.17 -9.23 -25.16
C LYS A 294 17.93 -8.57 -24.57
N LEU A 295 17.13 -7.84 -25.36
CA LEU A 295 15.91 -7.19 -24.88
C LEU A 295 14.93 -8.27 -24.41
N THR A 296 14.64 -8.27 -23.11
CA THR A 296 13.79 -9.26 -22.44
C THR A 296 12.49 -8.68 -21.91
N GLU A 297 12.38 -7.35 -21.83
CA GLU A 297 11.19 -6.67 -21.30
C GLU A 297 10.75 -5.57 -22.26
N ILE A 298 9.50 -5.68 -22.73
CA ILE A 298 8.88 -4.71 -23.63
C ILE A 298 7.53 -4.32 -23.03
N GLY A 299 7.39 -3.04 -22.70
CA GLY A 299 6.20 -2.49 -22.10
C GLY A 299 4.97 -2.52 -23.01
N SER A 300 3.83 -2.16 -22.42
CA SER A 300 2.55 -2.02 -23.12
C SER A 300 2.65 -0.94 -24.19
N TYR A 301 2.07 -1.18 -25.38
CA TYR A 301 1.90 -0.17 -26.43
C TYR A 301 3.17 0.55 -26.90
N VAL A 302 4.37 -0.01 -26.67
CA VAL A 302 5.66 0.63 -26.98
C VAL A 302 5.72 1.18 -28.40
N PHE A 303 5.23 0.42 -29.40
CA PHE A 303 5.26 0.82 -30.82
C PHE A 303 3.87 1.18 -31.37
N HIS A 304 2.90 1.47 -30.51
CA HIS A 304 1.56 1.84 -30.96
C HIS A 304 1.60 3.12 -31.81
N ASP A 305 0.78 3.18 -32.85
CA ASP A 305 0.75 4.29 -33.82
C ASP A 305 2.10 4.63 -34.47
N THR A 306 2.93 3.61 -34.76
CA THR A 306 4.16 3.74 -35.56
C THR A 306 4.01 3.13 -36.97
N LEU A 307 4.78 3.63 -37.94
CA LEU A 307 4.83 3.01 -39.28
C LEU A 307 5.52 1.64 -39.22
N TRP A 308 6.49 1.46 -38.33
CA TRP A 308 7.18 0.20 -38.13
C TRP A 308 6.20 -0.90 -37.71
N LEU A 309 5.36 -0.67 -36.68
CA LEU A 309 4.37 -1.66 -36.25
C LEU A 309 3.33 -1.91 -37.35
N ALA A 310 2.94 -0.87 -38.10
CA ALA A 310 2.04 -1.03 -39.24
C ALA A 310 2.64 -1.91 -40.34
N ASP A 311 3.93 -1.77 -40.64
CA ASP A 311 4.65 -2.62 -41.58
C ASP A 311 4.75 -4.07 -41.04
N GLN A 312 5.08 -4.26 -39.76
CA GLN A 312 5.11 -5.60 -39.13
C GLN A 312 3.75 -6.30 -39.24
N ARG A 313 2.66 -5.61 -38.87
CA ARG A 313 1.29 -6.13 -38.98
C ARG A 313 0.88 -6.51 -40.40
N ALA A 314 1.44 -5.83 -41.41
CA ALA A 314 1.16 -6.12 -42.81
C ALA A 314 1.87 -7.40 -43.28
N GLU A 315 3.00 -7.75 -42.67
CA GLU A 315 3.72 -9.01 -42.92
C GLU A 315 3.10 -10.17 -42.13
N ASP A 316 2.91 -10.01 -40.82
CA ASP A 316 2.24 -10.95 -39.93
C ASP A 316 1.42 -10.17 -38.89
N PRO A 317 0.09 -10.39 -38.78
CA PRO A 317 -0.70 -9.74 -37.74
C PRO A 317 -0.30 -10.13 -36.30
N LEU A 318 0.46 -11.21 -36.12
CA LEU A 318 1.05 -11.61 -34.85
C LEU A 318 2.51 -11.14 -34.78
N VAL A 319 2.73 -9.95 -34.21
CA VAL A 319 4.04 -9.34 -34.11
C VAL A 319 4.78 -9.87 -32.87
N ILE A 320 5.93 -10.47 -33.11
CA ILE A 320 6.78 -11.10 -32.09
C ILE A 320 8.17 -10.46 -32.14
N VAL A 321 8.68 -10.06 -30.99
CA VAL A 321 10.05 -9.54 -30.80
C VAL A 321 10.73 -10.34 -29.71
N ASN A 322 11.89 -10.92 -30.00
CA ASN A 322 12.70 -11.69 -29.04
C ASN A 322 11.94 -12.76 -28.24
N GLY A 323 10.99 -13.45 -28.88
CA GLY A 323 10.16 -14.46 -28.22
C GLY A 323 9.04 -13.88 -27.34
N ILE A 324 8.73 -12.60 -27.48
CA ILE A 324 7.63 -11.90 -26.80
C ILE A 324 6.60 -11.49 -27.84
N VAL A 325 5.34 -11.89 -27.66
CA VAL A 325 4.25 -11.35 -28.47
C VAL A 325 3.96 -9.95 -27.98
N ILE A 326 4.20 -8.95 -28.82
CA ILE A 326 4.02 -7.53 -28.48
C ILE A 326 2.76 -6.93 -29.11
N ASP A 327 2.24 -7.53 -30.18
CA ASP A 327 1.01 -7.09 -30.81
C ASP A 327 0.32 -8.24 -31.55
N GLY A 328 -0.95 -8.45 -31.22
CA GLY A 328 -1.86 -9.38 -31.88
C GLY A 328 -3.22 -8.74 -32.13
N PHE A 329 -3.31 -7.41 -32.10
CA PHE A 329 -4.56 -6.65 -32.28
C PHE A 329 -5.27 -6.98 -33.61
N ALA A 330 -4.50 -7.19 -34.68
CA ALA A 330 -5.01 -7.44 -36.02
C ALA A 330 -5.26 -8.94 -36.33
N CYS A 331 -4.93 -9.83 -35.39
CA CYS A 331 -5.10 -11.28 -35.57
C CYS A 331 -6.57 -11.68 -35.74
N LYS A 332 -6.81 -12.77 -36.48
CA LYS A 332 -8.18 -13.22 -36.83
C LYS A 332 -8.31 -14.73 -36.70
N GLY A 333 -9.52 -15.19 -36.36
CA GLY A 333 -9.82 -16.62 -36.30
C GLY A 333 -9.01 -17.35 -35.22
N VAL A 334 -8.46 -18.50 -35.55
CA VAL A 334 -7.64 -19.29 -34.62
C VAL A 334 -6.18 -18.82 -34.73
N VAL A 335 -5.63 -18.32 -33.63
CA VAL A 335 -4.25 -17.82 -33.55
C VAL A 335 -3.39 -18.84 -32.85
N GLN A 336 -2.32 -19.26 -33.51
CA GLN A 336 -1.31 -20.16 -32.96
C GLN A 336 -0.13 -19.31 -32.49
N ILE A 337 0.19 -19.37 -31.21
CA ILE A 337 1.45 -18.81 -30.69
C ILE A 337 2.55 -19.80 -31.03
N PRO A 338 3.61 -19.40 -31.78
CA PRO A 338 4.63 -20.33 -32.25
C PRO A 338 5.60 -20.76 -31.14
N ASP A 339 6.22 -21.93 -31.33
CA ASP A 339 7.32 -22.40 -30.48
C ASP A 339 8.46 -21.38 -30.40
N GLY A 340 9.01 -21.20 -29.21
CA GLY A 340 10.07 -20.23 -28.94
C GLY A 340 9.57 -18.90 -28.36
N VAL A 341 8.26 -18.64 -28.42
CA VAL A 341 7.64 -17.55 -27.65
C VAL A 341 7.60 -17.96 -26.17
N THR A 342 8.11 -17.10 -25.30
CA THR A 342 8.14 -17.31 -23.85
C THR A 342 7.16 -16.42 -23.10
N GLU A 343 6.72 -15.32 -23.70
CA GLU A 343 5.88 -14.32 -23.04
C GLU A 343 4.84 -13.71 -24.00
N ILE A 344 3.65 -13.43 -23.46
CA ILE A 344 2.67 -12.54 -24.06
C ILE A 344 2.73 -11.23 -23.29
N ALA A 345 3.09 -10.12 -23.94
CA ALA A 345 3.24 -8.83 -23.28
C ALA A 345 1.90 -8.29 -22.75
N CYS A 346 1.99 -7.30 -21.85
CA CYS A 346 0.84 -6.56 -21.38
C CYS A 346 0.05 -5.97 -22.56
N SER A 347 -1.28 -6.13 -22.53
CA SER A 347 -2.18 -5.66 -23.59
C SER A 347 -1.90 -6.14 -25.03
N ALA A 348 -1.08 -7.18 -25.24
CA ALA A 348 -0.65 -7.58 -26.60
C ALA A 348 -1.81 -7.87 -27.57
N PHE A 349 -2.91 -8.46 -27.10
CA PHE A 349 -4.13 -8.73 -27.86
C PHE A 349 -5.32 -7.85 -27.45
N ALA A 350 -5.09 -6.78 -26.68
CA ALA A 350 -6.15 -5.94 -26.15
C ALA A 350 -7.10 -5.46 -27.27
N ASN A 351 -8.40 -5.57 -27.02
CA ASN A 351 -9.49 -5.17 -27.90
C ASN A 351 -9.54 -5.88 -29.27
N ASN A 352 -8.91 -7.05 -29.43
CA ASN A 352 -9.00 -7.82 -30.67
C ASN A 352 -10.46 -8.25 -30.95
N GLN A 353 -10.96 -7.91 -32.15
CA GLN A 353 -12.37 -8.07 -32.52
C GLN A 353 -12.68 -9.33 -33.35
N GLU A 354 -11.66 -10.07 -33.80
CA GLU A 354 -11.82 -11.13 -34.82
C GLU A 354 -11.19 -12.47 -34.45
N MET A 355 -10.30 -12.52 -33.45
CA MET A 355 -9.70 -13.74 -32.91
C MET A 355 -10.74 -14.54 -32.12
N THR A 356 -10.93 -15.80 -32.51
CA THR A 356 -11.93 -16.71 -31.93
C THR A 356 -11.35 -17.71 -30.94
N GLU A 357 -10.08 -18.07 -31.10
CA GLU A 357 -9.35 -19.01 -30.23
C GLU A 357 -7.86 -18.65 -30.27
N VAL A 358 -7.19 -18.75 -29.13
CA VAL A 358 -5.74 -18.66 -29.01
C VAL A 358 -5.21 -20.01 -28.55
N ILE A 359 -4.16 -20.50 -29.21
CA ILE A 359 -3.47 -21.74 -28.87
C ILE A 359 -2.04 -21.38 -28.50
N PHE A 360 -1.70 -21.59 -27.23
CA PHE A 360 -0.38 -21.32 -26.70
C PHE A 360 0.60 -22.44 -27.04
N ALA A 361 1.85 -22.09 -27.35
CA ALA A 361 2.95 -23.04 -27.35
C ALA A 361 3.36 -23.40 -25.91
N ASP A 362 3.91 -24.60 -25.72
CA ASP A 362 4.45 -25.08 -24.44
C ASP A 362 5.60 -24.22 -23.90
N SER A 363 6.22 -23.39 -24.75
CA SER A 363 7.29 -22.49 -24.36
C SER A 363 6.80 -21.22 -23.63
N VAL A 364 5.51 -20.88 -23.71
CA VAL A 364 4.94 -19.68 -23.09
C VAL A 364 4.84 -19.86 -21.59
N LYS A 365 5.54 -19.02 -20.83
CA LYS A 365 5.63 -19.08 -19.36
C LYS A 365 4.95 -17.92 -18.67
N LYS A 366 4.86 -16.77 -19.35
CA LYS A 366 4.36 -15.53 -18.76
C LYS A 366 3.23 -14.95 -19.61
N LEU A 367 2.18 -14.54 -18.92
CA LEU A 367 1.05 -13.82 -19.46
C LEU A 367 1.08 -12.41 -18.85
N GLY A 368 1.09 -11.37 -19.67
CA GLY A 368 1.08 -9.98 -19.20
C GLY A 368 -0.31 -9.53 -18.75
N ASN A 369 -0.34 -8.45 -17.96
CA ASN A 369 -1.58 -7.83 -17.51
C ASN A 369 -2.41 -7.37 -18.71
N SER A 370 -3.73 -7.57 -18.63
CA SER A 370 -4.67 -7.21 -19.70
C SER A 370 -4.33 -7.78 -21.08
N ALA A 371 -3.50 -8.83 -21.19
CA ALA A 371 -3.00 -9.36 -22.46
C ALA A 371 -4.08 -9.63 -23.51
N PHE A 372 -5.27 -10.06 -23.11
CA PHE A 372 -6.43 -10.35 -23.96
C PHE A 372 -7.68 -9.53 -23.56
N VAL A 373 -7.52 -8.42 -22.84
CA VAL A 373 -8.67 -7.59 -22.41
C VAL A 373 -9.54 -7.21 -23.61
N GLY A 374 -10.87 -7.31 -23.48
CA GLY A 374 -11.80 -6.87 -24.53
C GLY A 374 -11.74 -7.68 -25.83
N CYS A 375 -11.21 -8.90 -25.84
CA CYS A 375 -11.23 -9.77 -27.03
C CYS A 375 -12.67 -10.25 -27.34
N GLU A 376 -13.44 -9.47 -28.09
CA GLU A 376 -14.89 -9.67 -28.26
C GLU A 376 -15.28 -10.92 -29.06
N ALA A 377 -14.39 -11.47 -29.89
CA ALA A 377 -14.67 -12.68 -30.67
C ALA A 377 -14.18 -13.96 -30.00
N LEU A 378 -13.35 -13.87 -28.96
CA LEU A 378 -12.69 -15.00 -28.32
C LEU A 378 -13.74 -15.86 -27.61
N LYS A 379 -13.76 -17.17 -27.91
CA LYS A 379 -14.75 -18.10 -27.36
C LYS A 379 -14.18 -19.13 -26.41
N LYS A 380 -12.92 -19.52 -26.63
CA LYS A 380 -12.28 -20.59 -25.88
C LYS A 380 -10.82 -20.28 -25.66
N VAL A 381 -10.35 -20.61 -24.47
CA VAL A 381 -8.94 -20.51 -24.08
C VAL A 381 -8.54 -21.77 -23.32
N VAL A 382 -7.36 -22.31 -23.65
CA VAL A 382 -6.67 -23.32 -22.83
C VAL A 382 -5.39 -22.67 -22.31
N ILE A 383 -5.29 -22.48 -21.00
CA ILE A 383 -4.12 -21.89 -20.36
C ILE A 383 -3.15 -23.02 -20.02
N PRO A 384 -1.97 -23.08 -20.66
CA PRO A 384 -1.02 -24.17 -20.49
C PRO A 384 -0.39 -24.15 -19.10
N LYS A 385 0.02 -25.32 -18.61
CA LYS A 385 0.61 -25.50 -17.26
C LYS A 385 1.86 -24.67 -16.96
N GLN A 386 2.54 -24.18 -18.00
CA GLN A 386 3.73 -23.35 -17.87
C GLN A 386 3.40 -21.92 -17.45
N ILE A 387 2.17 -21.46 -17.66
CA ILE A 387 1.66 -20.18 -17.15
C ILE A 387 1.14 -20.44 -15.74
N THR A 388 1.95 -20.14 -14.72
CA THR A 388 1.60 -20.43 -13.32
C THR A 388 0.59 -19.43 -12.75
N SER A 389 0.50 -18.22 -13.31
CA SER A 389 -0.43 -17.18 -12.86
C SER A 389 -1.19 -16.60 -14.05
N VAL A 390 -2.52 -16.58 -13.94
CA VAL A 390 -3.38 -15.87 -14.90
C VAL A 390 -3.40 -14.40 -14.50
N ALA A 391 -2.69 -13.58 -15.26
CA ALA A 391 -2.40 -12.19 -14.93
C ALA A 391 -3.63 -11.29 -14.75
N GLU A 392 -3.41 -10.15 -14.11
CA GLU A 392 -4.43 -9.16 -13.78
C GLU A 392 -5.18 -8.73 -15.05
N HIS A 393 -6.51 -8.77 -14.99
CA HIS A 393 -7.39 -8.42 -16.11
C HIS A 393 -7.11 -9.14 -17.44
N ALA A 394 -6.35 -10.24 -17.44
CA ALA A 394 -5.84 -10.87 -18.66
C ALA A 394 -6.90 -11.14 -19.72
N PHE A 395 -8.10 -11.59 -19.34
CA PHE A 395 -9.24 -11.86 -20.23
C PHE A 395 -10.47 -11.02 -19.87
N CYS A 396 -10.31 -9.94 -19.10
CA CYS A 396 -11.41 -9.07 -18.70
C CYS A 396 -12.19 -8.56 -19.93
N LEU A 397 -13.51 -8.41 -19.83
CA LEU A 397 -14.39 -7.93 -20.92
C LEU A 397 -14.42 -8.80 -22.20
N CYS A 398 -13.99 -10.06 -22.15
CA CYS A 398 -14.17 -10.99 -23.27
C CYS A 398 -15.62 -11.51 -23.35
N PHE A 399 -16.55 -10.68 -23.82
CA PHE A 399 -18.00 -10.93 -23.76
C PHE A 399 -18.50 -12.20 -24.47
N ARG A 400 -17.70 -12.81 -25.35
CA ARG A 400 -18.03 -14.07 -26.04
C ARG A 400 -17.25 -15.29 -25.55
N LEU A 401 -16.39 -15.12 -24.54
CA LEU A 401 -15.65 -16.22 -23.96
C LEU A 401 -16.65 -17.17 -23.31
N GLU A 402 -16.72 -18.40 -23.81
CA GLU A 402 -17.70 -19.43 -23.39
C GLU A 402 -17.03 -20.47 -22.49
N ARG A 403 -15.74 -20.76 -22.74
CA ARG A 403 -14.99 -21.80 -22.04
C ARG A 403 -13.54 -21.44 -21.76
N VAL A 404 -13.09 -21.70 -20.54
CA VAL A 404 -11.68 -21.64 -20.13
C VAL A 404 -11.25 -22.98 -19.53
N VAL A 405 -10.08 -23.47 -19.92
CA VAL A 405 -9.45 -24.64 -19.31
C VAL A 405 -8.07 -24.24 -18.80
N MET A 406 -7.83 -24.37 -17.50
CA MET A 406 -6.51 -24.19 -16.89
C MET A 406 -5.89 -25.57 -16.66
N GLU A 407 -4.65 -25.77 -17.12
CA GLU A 407 -3.93 -27.03 -16.93
C GLU A 407 -3.24 -27.14 -15.55
N GLU A 408 -2.96 -28.37 -15.12
CA GLU A 408 -2.24 -28.68 -13.88
C GLU A 408 -0.83 -28.06 -13.86
N GLY A 409 -0.70 -26.96 -13.12
CA GLY A 409 0.47 -26.07 -13.12
C GLY A 409 0.11 -24.60 -12.91
N VAL A 410 -1.12 -24.22 -13.27
CA VAL A 410 -1.69 -22.91 -12.89
C VAL A 410 -1.96 -22.91 -11.38
N THR A 411 -1.39 -21.95 -10.65
CA THR A 411 -1.51 -21.82 -9.19
C THR A 411 -2.32 -20.61 -8.76
N GLU A 412 -2.44 -19.59 -9.61
CA GLU A 412 -3.05 -18.32 -9.25
C GLU A 412 -3.96 -17.77 -10.36
N ILE A 413 -5.08 -17.17 -9.95
CA ILE A 413 -5.94 -16.36 -10.80
C ILE A 413 -5.98 -14.94 -10.22
N CYS A 414 -5.33 -13.99 -10.89
CA CYS A 414 -5.20 -12.61 -10.41
C CYS A 414 -6.48 -11.79 -10.53
N ALA A 415 -6.44 -10.58 -9.95
CA ALA A 415 -7.58 -9.70 -9.85
C ALA A 415 -8.22 -9.42 -11.22
N GLY A 416 -9.53 -9.56 -11.28
CA GLY A 416 -10.34 -9.32 -12.48
C GLY A 416 -9.95 -10.11 -13.73
N ALA A 417 -9.18 -11.20 -13.63
CA ALA A 417 -8.66 -11.97 -14.77
C ALA A 417 -9.74 -12.34 -15.80
N PHE A 418 -10.94 -12.71 -15.36
CA PHE A 418 -12.10 -13.04 -16.22
C PHE A 418 -13.32 -12.16 -15.91
N ALA A 419 -13.12 -10.99 -15.31
CA ALA A 419 -14.23 -10.10 -14.96
C ALA A 419 -15.03 -9.67 -16.21
N ASN A 420 -16.35 -9.63 -16.10
CA ASN A 420 -17.27 -9.25 -17.17
C ASN A 420 -17.24 -10.16 -18.41
N CYS A 421 -16.77 -11.40 -18.28
CA CYS A 421 -16.94 -12.44 -19.29
C CYS A 421 -18.33 -13.07 -19.19
N GLU A 422 -19.37 -12.31 -19.54
CA GLU A 422 -20.79 -12.64 -19.29
C GLU A 422 -21.25 -13.99 -19.86
N ARG A 423 -20.57 -14.52 -20.90
CA ARG A 423 -20.90 -15.83 -21.50
C ARG A 423 -20.06 -16.99 -20.99
N LEU A 424 -19.08 -16.73 -20.13
CA LEU A 424 -18.16 -17.76 -19.66
C LEU A 424 -18.90 -18.67 -18.71
N ALA A 425 -19.31 -19.85 -19.20
CA ALA A 425 -20.18 -20.78 -18.49
C ALA A 425 -19.47 -22.10 -18.12
N ASP A 426 -18.30 -22.36 -18.70
CA ASP A 426 -17.50 -23.56 -18.46
C ASP A 426 -16.06 -23.16 -18.10
N ILE A 427 -15.67 -23.37 -16.84
CA ILE A 427 -14.31 -23.13 -16.36
C ILE A 427 -13.81 -24.42 -15.72
N VAL A 428 -12.67 -24.90 -16.18
CA VAL A 428 -11.92 -25.99 -15.55
C VAL A 428 -10.77 -25.38 -14.77
N ILE A 429 -10.85 -25.43 -13.44
CA ILE A 429 -9.84 -24.94 -12.50
C ILE A 429 -9.10 -26.17 -11.95
N PRO A 430 -7.77 -26.27 -12.09
CA PRO A 430 -6.99 -27.41 -11.58
C PRO A 430 -6.83 -27.31 -10.05
N GLU A 431 -6.55 -28.44 -9.40
CA GLU A 431 -6.35 -28.52 -7.93
C GLU A 431 -5.10 -27.73 -7.48
N THR A 432 -4.18 -27.42 -8.39
CA THR A 432 -3.00 -26.59 -8.11
C THR A 432 -3.32 -25.13 -7.81
N VAL A 433 -4.51 -24.62 -8.14
CA VAL A 433 -4.90 -23.25 -7.84
C VAL A 433 -5.15 -23.10 -6.34
N ASP A 434 -4.30 -22.31 -5.67
CA ASP A 434 -4.36 -22.05 -4.22
C ASP A 434 -4.66 -20.58 -3.87
N ARG A 435 -4.84 -19.74 -4.90
CA ARG A 435 -5.12 -18.31 -4.79
C ARG A 435 -6.03 -17.83 -5.92
N ILE A 436 -7.13 -17.17 -5.54
CA ILE A 436 -8.07 -16.50 -6.45
C ILE A 436 -8.31 -15.10 -5.90
N GLU A 437 -7.90 -14.09 -6.65
CA GLU A 437 -7.89 -12.70 -6.22
C GLU A 437 -9.22 -11.97 -6.54
N LEU A 438 -9.30 -10.72 -6.08
CA LEU A 438 -10.48 -9.87 -6.16
C LEU A 438 -11.15 -9.86 -7.54
N PHE A 439 -12.46 -10.12 -7.56
CA PHE A 439 -13.30 -10.04 -8.76
C PHE A 439 -12.81 -10.88 -9.96
N ALA A 440 -11.92 -11.84 -9.75
CA ALA A 440 -11.35 -12.68 -10.81
C ALA A 440 -12.42 -13.30 -11.71
N LEU A 441 -13.56 -13.70 -11.13
CA LEU A 441 -14.67 -14.37 -11.82
C LEU A 441 -15.97 -13.54 -11.85
N ARG A 442 -15.91 -12.24 -11.49
CA ARG A 442 -17.11 -11.38 -11.36
C ARG A 442 -17.85 -11.27 -12.70
N SER A 443 -19.17 -11.34 -12.64
CA SER A 443 -20.05 -11.18 -13.82
C SER A 443 -19.76 -12.20 -14.92
N THR A 444 -19.49 -13.46 -14.52
CA THR A 444 -19.41 -14.62 -15.42
C THR A 444 -20.64 -15.50 -15.27
N ALA A 445 -21.12 -16.09 -16.37
CA ALA A 445 -22.23 -17.06 -16.30
C ALA A 445 -21.89 -18.29 -15.44
N TRP A 446 -20.60 -18.63 -15.32
CA TRP A 446 -20.09 -19.70 -14.48
C TRP A 446 -20.29 -19.36 -13.01
N LEU A 447 -19.87 -18.18 -12.54
CA LEU A 447 -20.04 -17.76 -11.16
C LEU A 447 -21.53 -17.65 -10.80
N GLU A 448 -22.35 -17.05 -11.67
CA GLU A 448 -23.81 -16.98 -11.47
C GLU A 448 -24.45 -18.37 -11.34
N LYS A 449 -23.93 -19.36 -12.06
CA LYS A 449 -24.41 -20.74 -11.96
C LYS A 449 -24.00 -21.35 -10.62
N GLN A 450 -22.76 -21.16 -10.19
CA GLN A 450 -22.29 -21.64 -8.88
C GLN A 450 -23.13 -21.05 -7.75
N GLN A 451 -23.33 -19.73 -7.75
CA GLN A 451 -24.13 -19.02 -6.75
C GLN A 451 -25.57 -19.53 -6.64
N LYS A 452 -26.18 -19.97 -7.76
CA LYS A 452 -27.53 -20.58 -7.79
C LYS A 452 -27.55 -21.99 -7.20
N GLU A 453 -26.47 -22.74 -7.32
CA GLU A 453 -26.34 -24.10 -6.76
C GLU A 453 -25.97 -24.05 -5.28
N ASN A 454 -24.99 -23.22 -4.92
CA ASN A 454 -24.59 -22.91 -3.55
C ASN A 454 -24.16 -21.44 -3.48
N PRO A 455 -24.84 -20.58 -2.69
CA PRO A 455 -24.46 -19.18 -2.56
C PRO A 455 -23.08 -18.98 -1.92
N LEU A 456 -22.54 -20.02 -1.25
CA LEU A 456 -21.18 -20.06 -0.73
C LEU A 456 -20.28 -20.81 -1.73
N VAL A 457 -19.70 -20.07 -2.66
CA VAL A 457 -18.86 -20.59 -3.76
C VAL A 457 -17.44 -20.86 -3.24
N ILE A 458 -17.10 -22.14 -3.15
CA ILE A 458 -15.79 -22.64 -2.69
C ILE A 458 -15.10 -23.35 -3.85
N ILE A 459 -13.82 -23.03 -4.06
CA ILE A 459 -12.97 -23.61 -5.10
C ILE A 459 -11.66 -24.01 -4.44
N ASN A 460 -11.25 -25.28 -4.56
CA ASN A 460 -10.00 -25.80 -3.99
C ASN A 460 -9.75 -25.39 -2.53
N HIS A 461 -10.76 -25.54 -1.66
CA HIS A 461 -10.69 -25.13 -0.24
C HIS A 461 -10.56 -23.62 0.01
N ILE A 462 -10.79 -22.79 -1.01
CA ILE A 462 -10.81 -21.32 -0.93
C ILE A 462 -12.26 -20.87 -1.00
N LEU A 463 -12.71 -20.06 -0.03
CA LEU A 463 -13.97 -19.33 -0.18
C LEU A 463 -13.75 -18.17 -1.15
N VAL A 464 -14.37 -18.24 -2.32
CA VAL A 464 -14.18 -17.27 -3.41
C VAL A 464 -15.29 -16.23 -3.45
N ASP A 465 -16.53 -16.65 -3.26
CA ASP A 465 -17.69 -15.74 -3.32
C ASP A 465 -18.80 -16.23 -2.39
N GLY A 466 -19.24 -15.36 -1.48
CA GLY A 466 -20.37 -15.52 -0.58
C GLY A 466 -21.37 -14.37 -0.71
N VAL A 467 -21.31 -13.59 -1.79
CA VAL A 467 -22.09 -12.35 -1.98
C VAL A 467 -23.59 -12.65 -2.06
N CYS A 468 -23.97 -13.85 -2.52
CA CYS A 468 -25.38 -14.28 -2.58
C CYS A 468 -25.89 -14.93 -1.28
N CYS A 469 -25.08 -15.02 -0.23
CA CYS A 469 -25.46 -15.66 1.04
C CYS A 469 -26.52 -14.85 1.81
N LYS A 470 -27.38 -15.56 2.55
CA LYS A 470 -28.46 -14.98 3.35
C LYS A 470 -28.61 -15.69 4.68
N GLY A 471 -28.94 -14.93 5.73
CA GLY A 471 -29.17 -15.49 7.07
C GLY A 471 -27.89 -16.00 7.73
N ASP A 472 -27.97 -17.08 8.50
CA ASP A 472 -26.80 -17.62 9.20
C ASP A 472 -25.96 -18.49 8.27
N VAL A 473 -24.66 -18.22 8.22
CA VAL A 473 -23.68 -18.92 7.38
C VAL A 473 -22.69 -19.64 8.28
N VAL A 474 -22.44 -20.92 7.99
CA VAL A 474 -21.32 -21.67 8.56
C VAL A 474 -20.40 -22.01 7.40
N ILE A 475 -19.19 -21.47 7.41
CA ILE A 475 -18.18 -21.80 6.40
C ILE A 475 -17.66 -23.22 6.71
N PRO A 476 -17.60 -24.14 5.73
CA PRO A 476 -17.15 -25.52 5.94
C PRO A 476 -15.73 -25.65 6.50
N GLU A 477 -15.49 -26.65 7.35
CA GLU A 477 -14.20 -26.90 8.04
C GLU A 477 -13.03 -27.24 7.09
N ASP A 478 -13.33 -27.65 5.86
CA ASP A 478 -12.31 -27.92 4.85
C ASP A 478 -11.87 -26.65 4.10
N VAL A 479 -12.44 -25.47 4.39
CA VAL A 479 -11.98 -24.19 3.84
C VAL A 479 -10.75 -23.71 4.61
N VAL A 480 -9.65 -23.49 3.91
CA VAL A 480 -8.37 -23.06 4.49
C VAL A 480 -8.01 -21.61 4.17
N ARG A 481 -8.74 -20.98 3.24
CA ARG A 481 -8.51 -19.59 2.82
C ARG A 481 -9.80 -18.85 2.50
N LEU A 482 -9.84 -17.56 2.79
CA LEU A 482 -10.88 -16.63 2.36
C LEU A 482 -10.30 -15.68 1.33
N SER A 483 -11.04 -15.40 0.26
CA SER A 483 -10.65 -14.38 -0.73
C SER A 483 -11.02 -12.98 -0.23
N PRO A 484 -10.27 -11.93 -0.61
CA PRO A 484 -10.69 -10.55 -0.38
C PRO A 484 -12.11 -10.31 -0.92
N TYR A 485 -12.91 -9.51 -0.21
CA TYR A 485 -14.30 -9.21 -0.58
C TYR A 485 -15.25 -10.41 -0.67
N ALA A 486 -14.91 -11.57 -0.09
CA ALA A 486 -15.75 -12.78 -0.19
C ALA A 486 -17.23 -12.56 0.13
N PHE A 487 -17.58 -11.74 1.14
CA PHE A 487 -18.96 -11.43 1.52
C PHE A 487 -19.37 -9.97 1.30
N ASN A 488 -18.64 -9.20 0.48
CA ASN A 488 -18.93 -7.78 0.29
C ASN A 488 -20.40 -7.53 -0.14
N SER A 489 -20.99 -6.41 0.29
CA SER A 489 -22.37 -6.03 -0.06
C SER A 489 -22.49 -4.65 -0.70
N PHE A 490 -21.57 -4.30 -1.62
CA PHE A 490 -21.68 -3.02 -2.37
C PHE A 490 -22.95 -2.93 -3.21
N ASP A 491 -23.41 -4.06 -3.75
CA ASP A 491 -24.59 -4.15 -4.61
C ASP A 491 -25.88 -4.51 -3.81
N ASP A 492 -25.82 -4.46 -2.46
CA ASP A 492 -26.88 -4.87 -1.50
C ASP A 492 -27.39 -6.32 -1.73
N GLU A 493 -26.57 -7.22 -2.31
CA GLU A 493 -26.95 -8.61 -2.59
C GLU A 493 -26.67 -9.57 -1.41
N CYS A 494 -25.71 -9.22 -0.55
CA CYS A 494 -25.31 -10.03 0.60
C CYS A 494 -26.15 -9.66 1.82
N HIS A 495 -26.94 -10.62 2.30
CA HIS A 495 -27.88 -10.47 3.43
C HIS A 495 -27.58 -11.47 4.55
N ILE A 496 -26.29 -11.68 4.84
CA ILE A 496 -25.86 -12.53 5.94
C ILE A 496 -26.21 -11.89 7.29
N ARG A 497 -26.69 -12.70 8.23
CA ARG A 497 -27.03 -12.33 9.61
C ARG A 497 -25.95 -12.75 10.58
N SER A 498 -25.37 -13.92 10.39
CA SER A 498 -24.24 -14.40 11.19
C SER A 498 -23.30 -15.22 10.32
N VAL A 499 -22.03 -15.28 10.70
CA VAL A 499 -21.03 -16.12 10.03
C VAL A 499 -20.17 -16.85 11.06
N VAL A 500 -19.92 -18.13 10.82
CA VAL A 500 -18.95 -18.95 11.56
C VAL A 500 -17.77 -19.26 10.65
N ILE A 501 -16.59 -18.76 11.01
CA ILE A 501 -15.33 -19.01 10.32
C ILE A 501 -14.69 -20.28 10.92
N PRO A 502 -14.24 -21.26 10.11
CA PRO A 502 -13.79 -22.56 10.58
C PRO A 502 -12.36 -22.51 11.11
N GLU A 503 -11.99 -23.51 11.91
CA GLU A 503 -10.62 -23.65 12.39
C GLU A 503 -9.64 -23.86 11.23
N GLY A 504 -8.46 -23.24 11.32
CA GLY A 504 -7.41 -23.30 10.30
C GLY A 504 -7.31 -22.06 9.41
N ILE A 505 -8.30 -21.17 9.44
CA ILE A 505 -8.19 -19.83 8.83
C ILE A 505 -7.23 -18.98 9.68
N THR A 506 -6.15 -18.51 9.07
CA THR A 506 -5.13 -17.67 9.72
C THR A 506 -5.32 -16.17 9.47
N GLU A 507 -6.11 -15.80 8.48
CA GLU A 507 -6.34 -14.41 8.08
C GLU A 507 -7.79 -14.19 7.65
N ILE A 508 -8.40 -13.11 8.16
CA ILE A 508 -9.57 -12.49 7.55
C ILE A 508 -9.06 -11.41 6.60
N PRO A 509 -9.17 -11.57 5.27
CA PRO A 509 -8.55 -10.65 4.31
C PRO A 509 -9.24 -9.29 4.29
N TYR A 510 -8.59 -8.33 3.63
CA TYR A 510 -9.14 -6.99 3.46
C TYR A 510 -10.54 -7.02 2.80
N CYS A 511 -11.42 -6.16 3.30
CA CYS A 511 -12.80 -6.00 2.84
C CYS A 511 -13.66 -7.28 2.87
N ALA A 512 -13.29 -8.33 3.60
CA ALA A 512 -13.98 -9.63 3.58
C ALA A 512 -15.51 -9.53 3.80
N PHE A 513 -15.96 -8.67 4.72
CA PHE A 513 -17.36 -8.46 5.10
C PHE A 513 -17.82 -7.00 4.95
N ILE A 514 -17.16 -6.22 4.08
CA ILE A 514 -17.48 -4.81 3.90
C ILE A 514 -18.94 -4.61 3.47
N HIS A 515 -19.62 -3.63 4.06
CA HIS A 515 -21.03 -3.30 3.88
C HIS A 515 -22.02 -4.43 4.21
N CYS A 516 -21.65 -5.48 4.96
CA CYS A 516 -22.63 -6.47 5.44
C CYS A 516 -23.58 -5.87 6.50
N LYS A 517 -24.53 -5.02 6.08
CA LYS A 517 -25.42 -4.22 6.94
C LYS A 517 -26.39 -5.05 7.79
N GLU A 518 -26.59 -6.32 7.44
CA GLU A 518 -27.43 -7.28 8.18
C GLU A 518 -26.65 -8.17 9.15
N LEU A 519 -25.32 -8.12 9.11
CA LEU A 519 -24.46 -8.95 9.95
C LEU A 519 -24.58 -8.52 11.42
N THR A 520 -24.96 -9.46 12.27
CA THR A 520 -25.18 -9.26 13.71
C THR A 520 -24.16 -9.96 14.59
N SER A 521 -23.53 -11.04 14.11
CA SER A 521 -22.49 -11.76 14.85
C SER A 521 -21.50 -12.47 13.92
N VAL A 522 -20.25 -12.55 14.36
CA VAL A 522 -19.15 -13.22 13.67
C VAL A 522 -18.44 -14.11 14.68
N THR A 523 -18.33 -15.40 14.40
CA THR A 523 -17.48 -16.32 15.17
C THR A 523 -16.14 -16.42 14.48
N ILE A 524 -15.10 -15.88 15.13
CA ILE A 524 -13.71 -15.91 14.67
C ILE A 524 -12.96 -16.98 15.49
N PRO A 525 -12.29 -17.96 14.86
CA PRO A 525 -11.56 -19.02 15.56
C PRO A 525 -10.22 -18.51 16.09
N ASP A 526 -9.66 -19.20 17.09
CA ASP A 526 -8.38 -18.85 17.71
C ASP A 526 -7.18 -19.06 16.77
N THR A 527 -7.40 -19.62 15.58
CA THR A 527 -6.38 -19.75 14.53
C THR A 527 -6.13 -18.45 13.75
N VAL A 528 -7.02 -17.45 13.83
CA VAL A 528 -6.85 -16.18 13.10
C VAL A 528 -5.79 -15.29 13.78
N GLU A 529 -4.75 -14.93 13.02
CA GLU A 529 -3.66 -14.08 13.49
C GLU A 529 -3.80 -12.63 12.99
N ARG A 530 -4.53 -12.42 11.88
CA ARG A 530 -4.61 -11.12 11.19
C ARG A 530 -6.03 -10.83 10.69
N ILE A 531 -6.48 -9.58 10.88
CA ILE A 531 -7.73 -9.06 10.30
C ILE A 531 -7.39 -7.88 9.41
N GLY A 532 -7.67 -7.98 8.12
CA GLY A 532 -7.27 -7.01 7.09
C GLY A 532 -8.06 -5.71 7.08
N HIS A 533 -7.61 -4.77 6.25
CA HIS A 533 -8.19 -3.44 6.09
C HIS A 533 -9.69 -3.49 5.76
N SER A 534 -10.49 -2.65 6.40
CA SER A 534 -11.94 -2.54 6.17
C SER A 534 -12.71 -3.88 6.22
N ALA A 535 -12.17 -4.90 6.90
CA ALA A 535 -12.76 -6.25 6.88
C ALA A 535 -14.22 -6.27 7.35
N PHE A 536 -14.59 -5.39 8.27
CA PHE A 536 -15.94 -5.24 8.81
C PHE A 536 -16.42 -3.78 8.74
N ALA A 537 -15.98 -3.02 7.73
CA ALA A 537 -16.48 -1.66 7.52
C ALA A 537 -17.97 -1.68 7.09
N ASP A 538 -18.74 -0.72 7.59
CA ASP A 538 -20.18 -0.54 7.34
C ASP A 538 -21.06 -1.76 7.68
N CYS A 539 -20.65 -2.57 8.66
CA CYS A 539 -21.47 -3.61 9.28
C CYS A 539 -22.42 -2.99 10.33
N THR A 540 -23.42 -2.23 9.87
CA THR A 540 -24.27 -1.37 10.73
C THR A 540 -25.17 -2.10 11.74
N GLN A 541 -25.25 -3.43 11.72
CA GLN A 541 -25.98 -4.23 12.72
C GLN A 541 -25.07 -5.06 13.62
N LEU A 542 -23.75 -5.02 13.40
CA LEU A 542 -22.78 -5.73 14.22
C LEU A 542 -22.56 -4.94 15.50
N ARG A 543 -23.27 -5.32 16.57
CA ARG A 543 -23.25 -4.60 17.86
C ARG A 543 -22.09 -5.00 18.75
N GLU A 544 -21.64 -6.23 18.65
CA GLU A 544 -20.52 -6.76 19.41
C GLU A 544 -19.69 -7.69 18.53
N ILE A 545 -18.39 -7.74 18.78
CA ILE A 545 -17.49 -8.67 18.13
C ILE A 545 -16.46 -9.17 19.15
N SER A 546 -16.25 -10.49 19.15
CA SER A 546 -15.20 -11.12 19.94
C SER A 546 -14.00 -11.35 19.04
N ILE A 547 -12.92 -10.60 19.27
CA ILE A 547 -11.65 -10.76 18.56
C ILE A 547 -10.77 -11.71 19.38
N PRO A 548 -10.29 -12.84 18.82
CA PRO A 548 -9.55 -13.83 19.58
C PRO A 548 -8.15 -13.33 19.98
N SER A 549 -7.62 -13.90 21.06
CA SER A 549 -6.32 -13.51 21.65
C SER A 549 -5.11 -13.85 20.78
N SER A 550 -5.30 -14.60 19.69
CA SER A 550 -4.28 -14.92 18.69
C SER A 550 -4.06 -13.80 17.67
N VAL A 551 -5.00 -12.87 17.53
CA VAL A 551 -4.86 -11.75 16.59
C VAL A 551 -3.72 -10.84 17.05
N ARG A 552 -2.81 -10.55 16.13
CA ARG A 552 -1.65 -9.64 16.32
C ARG A 552 -1.78 -8.37 15.50
N GLU A 553 -2.54 -8.41 14.42
CA GLU A 553 -2.67 -7.31 13.46
C GLU A 553 -4.13 -7.01 13.16
N LEU A 554 -4.49 -5.72 13.26
CA LEU A 554 -5.75 -5.16 12.79
C LEU A 554 -5.44 -4.19 11.64
N GLY A 555 -6.17 -4.30 10.54
CA GLY A 555 -6.03 -3.40 9.39
C GLY A 555 -6.74 -2.06 9.58
N SER A 556 -6.32 -1.07 8.82
CA SER A 556 -6.95 0.26 8.79
C SER A 556 -8.44 0.18 8.48
N SER A 557 -9.22 1.07 9.10
CA SER A 557 -10.66 1.22 8.87
C SER A 557 -11.45 -0.08 9.12
N VAL A 558 -10.91 -1.02 9.91
CA VAL A 558 -11.46 -2.38 10.10
C VAL A 558 -12.93 -2.40 10.50
N PHE A 559 -13.39 -1.43 11.29
CA PHE A 559 -14.78 -1.25 11.70
C PHE A 559 -15.34 0.14 11.35
N ASP A 560 -14.78 0.82 10.35
CA ASP A 560 -15.30 2.13 9.87
C ASP A 560 -16.81 2.05 9.62
N GLY A 561 -17.59 2.99 10.15
CA GLY A 561 -19.03 3.07 9.95
C GLY A 561 -19.85 1.96 10.62
N SER A 562 -19.20 1.01 11.30
CA SER A 562 -19.90 -0.07 12.00
C SER A 562 -20.51 0.39 13.32
N HIS A 563 -21.69 -0.10 13.65
CA HIS A 563 -22.41 0.32 14.88
C HIS A 563 -22.06 -0.55 16.09
N ILE A 564 -20.78 -0.92 16.21
CA ILE A 564 -20.28 -1.70 17.35
C ILE A 564 -20.47 -0.86 18.62
N GLN A 565 -21.01 -1.50 19.66
CA GLN A 565 -21.30 -0.89 20.96
C GLN A 565 -20.16 -1.08 21.96
N SER A 566 -19.48 -2.21 21.88
CA SER A 566 -18.31 -2.53 22.68
C SER A 566 -17.32 -3.40 21.93
N VAL A 567 -16.04 -3.19 22.21
CA VAL A 567 -14.95 -3.99 21.65
C VAL A 567 -13.85 -4.19 22.68
N VAL A 568 -13.26 -5.38 22.69
CA VAL A 568 -12.06 -5.71 23.45
C VAL A 568 -10.93 -5.91 22.45
N ILE A 569 -9.92 -5.05 22.50
CA ILE A 569 -8.72 -5.22 21.70
C ILE A 569 -7.92 -6.40 22.30
N PRO A 570 -7.50 -7.39 21.49
CA PRO A 570 -6.89 -8.61 22.00
C PRO A 570 -5.46 -8.37 22.53
N GLU A 571 -5.09 -9.16 23.55
CA GLU A 571 -3.73 -9.18 24.12
C GLU A 571 -2.72 -9.64 23.04
N GLY A 572 -1.85 -8.73 22.62
CA GLY A 572 -0.85 -8.96 21.57
C GLY A 572 -0.94 -8.00 20.38
N VAL A 573 -2.01 -7.20 20.28
CA VAL A 573 -2.08 -6.08 19.33
C VAL A 573 -1.29 -4.90 19.88
N THR A 574 -0.34 -4.39 19.09
CA THR A 574 0.53 -3.27 19.46
C THR A 574 0.03 -1.90 18.96
N GLU A 575 -0.88 -1.90 17.99
CA GLU A 575 -1.45 -0.70 17.40
C GLU A 575 -2.96 -0.85 17.20
N ILE A 576 -3.72 0.17 17.61
CA ILE A 576 -5.06 0.40 17.06
C ILE A 576 -4.87 1.21 15.78
N PRO A 577 -5.20 0.66 14.60
CA PRO A 577 -4.80 1.24 13.32
C PRO A 577 -5.60 2.50 12.96
N LEU A 578 -5.14 3.21 11.93
CA LEU A 578 -5.86 4.30 11.25
C LEU A 578 -7.35 3.98 11.08
N GLU A 579 -8.22 4.91 11.47
CA GLU A 579 -9.67 4.87 11.23
C GLU A 579 -10.37 3.62 11.79
N ALA A 580 -9.72 2.84 12.68
CA ALA A 580 -10.19 1.52 13.10
C ALA A 580 -11.69 1.47 13.49
N PHE A 581 -12.17 2.52 14.16
CA PHE A 581 -13.55 2.68 14.61
C PHE A 581 -14.14 4.05 14.22
N ILE A 582 -13.64 4.67 13.14
CA ILE A 582 -14.21 5.94 12.66
C ILE A 582 -15.70 5.75 12.36
N GLN A 583 -16.51 6.75 12.71
CA GLN A 583 -17.97 6.71 12.54
C GLN A 583 -18.69 5.55 13.25
N CYS A 584 -18.06 4.87 14.22
CA CYS A 584 -18.76 3.96 15.13
C CYS A 584 -19.66 4.72 16.12
N THR A 585 -20.76 5.30 15.63
CA THR A 585 -21.61 6.23 16.38
C THR A 585 -22.35 5.61 17.58
N GLU A 586 -22.42 4.27 17.66
CA GLU A 586 -23.00 3.52 18.78
C GLU A 586 -21.96 2.99 19.78
N LEU A 587 -20.66 3.23 19.56
CA LEU A 587 -19.59 2.74 20.43
C LEU A 587 -19.67 3.41 21.80
N THR A 588 -19.79 2.61 22.86
CA THR A 588 -19.93 3.08 24.25
C THR A 588 -18.75 2.71 25.14
N SER A 589 -18.02 1.64 24.82
CA SER A 589 -16.87 1.19 25.61
C SER A 589 -15.84 0.46 24.74
N VAL A 590 -14.56 0.75 25.00
CA VAL A 590 -13.42 0.09 24.36
C VAL A 590 -12.47 -0.36 25.47
N THR A 591 -12.07 -1.64 25.44
CA THR A 591 -11.02 -2.15 26.32
C THR A 591 -9.72 -2.24 25.54
N ILE A 592 -8.70 -1.51 25.99
CA ILE A 592 -7.37 -1.45 25.37
C ILE A 592 -6.37 -2.14 26.32
N PRO A 593 -5.66 -3.20 25.89
CA PRO A 593 -4.69 -3.91 26.71
C PRO A 593 -3.36 -3.16 26.82
N ASP A 594 -2.53 -3.52 27.80
CA ASP A 594 -1.19 -2.94 28.02
C ASP A 594 -0.17 -3.31 26.92
N THR A 595 -0.58 -4.12 25.94
CA THR A 595 0.21 -4.43 24.75
C THR A 595 0.11 -3.34 23.68
N VAL A 596 -0.92 -2.48 23.71
CA VAL A 596 -1.09 -1.40 22.74
C VAL A 596 -0.13 -0.26 23.07
N GLU A 597 0.72 0.09 22.12
CA GLU A 597 1.70 1.17 22.21
C GLU A 597 1.26 2.42 21.41
N ARG A 598 0.37 2.23 20.44
CA ARG A 598 -0.09 3.28 19.52
C ARG A 598 -1.59 3.23 19.24
N ILE A 599 -2.18 4.41 19.11
CA ILE A 599 -3.53 4.60 18.55
C ILE A 599 -3.41 5.49 17.31
N GLY A 600 -3.77 4.98 16.13
CA GLY A 600 -3.63 5.65 14.84
C GLY A 600 -4.66 6.76 14.59
N ASP A 601 -4.46 7.52 13.51
CA ASP A 601 -5.26 8.70 13.20
C ASP A 601 -6.74 8.35 13.07
N GLU A 602 -7.58 9.25 13.58
CA GLU A 602 -9.05 9.16 13.52
C GLU A 602 -9.64 7.83 14.04
N ALA A 603 -8.87 7.04 14.78
CA ALA A 603 -9.25 5.68 15.18
C ALA A 603 -10.58 5.59 15.94
N PHE A 604 -10.98 6.65 16.67
CA PHE A 604 -12.26 6.77 17.37
C PHE A 604 -12.99 8.08 17.00
N SER A 605 -12.78 8.56 15.78
CA SER A 605 -13.42 9.78 15.27
C SER A 605 -14.91 9.53 15.04
N GLU A 606 -15.75 10.51 15.36
CA GLU A 606 -17.22 10.45 15.27
C GLU A 606 -17.90 9.35 16.11
N CYS A 607 -17.22 8.77 17.11
CA CYS A 607 -17.77 7.83 18.11
C CYS A 607 -18.70 8.52 19.12
N LYS A 608 -19.81 9.10 18.66
CA LYS A 608 -20.70 10.02 19.41
C LYS A 608 -21.23 9.52 20.76
N GLN A 609 -21.24 8.21 21.01
CA GLN A 609 -21.72 7.62 22.26
C GLN A 609 -20.60 7.20 23.23
N LEU A 610 -19.33 7.32 22.83
CA LEU A 610 -18.19 6.99 23.66
C LEU A 610 -17.99 8.14 24.65
N ARG A 611 -18.34 7.91 25.91
CA ARG A 611 -18.32 8.95 26.96
C ARG A 611 -17.07 8.91 27.80
N GLU A 612 -16.44 7.75 27.90
CA GLU A 612 -15.27 7.52 28.71
C GLU A 612 -14.42 6.44 28.04
N ILE A 613 -13.10 6.64 28.02
CA ILE A 613 -12.15 5.63 27.57
C ILE A 613 -10.98 5.58 28.54
N THR A 614 -10.49 4.37 28.86
CA THR A 614 -9.28 4.20 29.65
C THR A 614 -8.13 3.88 28.72
N ILE A 615 -7.09 4.70 28.75
CA ILE A 615 -5.87 4.48 27.97
C ILE A 615 -4.78 3.93 28.89
N PRO A 616 -4.18 2.76 28.58
CA PRO A 616 -3.11 2.18 29.39
C PRO A 616 -1.82 2.99 29.30
N ALA A 617 -0.92 2.78 30.26
CA ALA A 617 0.37 3.48 30.32
C ALA A 617 1.34 3.09 29.19
N SER A 618 1.08 1.96 28.54
CA SER A 618 1.83 1.48 27.38
C SER A 618 1.66 2.34 26.13
N VAL A 619 0.52 3.04 25.99
CA VAL A 619 0.29 3.91 24.83
C VAL A 619 1.21 5.12 24.92
N ARG A 620 2.13 5.20 23.96
CA ARG A 620 3.13 6.27 23.83
C ARG A 620 2.79 7.23 22.70
N GLU A 621 2.00 6.78 21.74
CA GLU A 621 1.72 7.51 20.50
C GLU A 621 0.23 7.58 20.20
N PHE A 622 -0.25 8.77 19.84
CA PHE A 622 -1.60 9.03 19.36
C PHE A 622 -1.52 9.69 18.00
N GLY A 623 -2.35 9.23 17.08
CA GLY A 623 -2.52 9.80 15.75
C GLY A 623 -3.26 11.13 15.75
N PHE A 624 -3.44 11.70 14.56
CA PHE A 624 -4.22 12.91 14.38
C PHE A 624 -5.72 12.66 14.65
N SER A 625 -6.37 13.56 15.39
CA SER A 625 -7.83 13.58 15.50
C SER A 625 -8.46 12.26 16.00
N VAL A 626 -7.75 11.49 16.83
CA VAL A 626 -8.18 10.17 17.35
C VAL A 626 -9.62 10.19 17.87
N PHE A 627 -10.01 11.26 18.57
CA PHE A 627 -11.36 11.44 19.13
C PHE A 627 -12.12 12.64 18.54
N SER A 628 -11.80 13.05 17.31
CA SER A 628 -12.54 14.16 16.65
C SER A 628 -14.03 13.83 16.57
N GLY A 629 -14.90 14.81 16.80
CA GLY A 629 -16.35 14.57 16.83
C GLY A 629 -16.86 13.70 17.99
N THR A 630 -15.98 13.24 18.89
CA THR A 630 -16.30 12.40 20.04
C THR A 630 -16.25 13.21 21.34
N ASN A 631 -17.33 13.22 22.12
CA ASN A 631 -17.41 13.95 23.39
C ASN A 631 -17.21 12.99 24.57
N LEU A 632 -15.95 12.75 24.94
CA LEU A 632 -15.57 11.79 25.97
C LEU A 632 -14.74 12.41 27.11
N THR A 633 -14.52 11.62 28.16
CA THR A 633 -13.48 11.81 29.18
C THR A 633 -12.40 10.74 29.01
N ILE A 634 -11.14 11.13 28.93
CA ILE A 634 -10.00 10.21 28.93
C ILE A 634 -9.64 9.88 30.38
N ARG A 635 -9.56 8.60 30.72
CA ARG A 635 -8.94 8.11 31.96
C ARG A 635 -7.55 7.60 31.65
N GLY A 636 -6.56 8.02 32.42
CA GLY A 636 -5.18 7.57 32.22
C GLY A 636 -4.29 7.93 33.40
N TYR A 637 -3.02 7.60 33.28
CA TYR A 637 -2.03 7.88 34.29
C TYR A 637 -1.50 9.32 34.17
N THR A 638 -1.32 10.00 35.30
CA THR A 638 -0.77 11.37 35.31
C THR A 638 0.61 11.39 34.67
N GLY A 639 0.83 12.23 33.65
CA GLY A 639 2.12 12.30 32.96
C GLY A 639 2.29 11.27 31.82
N SER A 640 1.27 10.49 31.47
CA SER A 640 1.30 9.62 30.29
C SER A 640 1.02 10.39 28.99
N ALA A 641 1.25 9.74 27.84
CA ALA A 641 0.86 10.29 26.54
C ALA A 641 -0.64 10.58 26.47
N ALA A 642 -1.47 9.80 27.16
CA ALA A 642 -2.91 10.04 27.24
C ALA A 642 -3.27 11.33 28.00
N ALA A 643 -2.51 11.66 29.05
CA ALA A 643 -2.68 12.92 29.77
C ALA A 643 -2.28 14.11 28.88
N ALA A 644 -1.15 14.00 28.18
CA ALA A 644 -0.69 15.03 27.24
C ALA A 644 -1.66 15.24 26.07
N TYR A 645 -2.17 14.14 25.49
CA TYR A 645 -3.17 14.20 24.42
C TYR A 645 -4.47 14.86 24.90
N ALA A 646 -4.96 14.51 26.09
CA ALA A 646 -6.18 15.10 26.63
C ALA A 646 -6.02 16.62 26.87
N GLU A 647 -4.86 17.06 27.35
CA GLU A 647 -4.53 18.48 27.51
C GLU A 647 -4.46 19.21 26.17
N GLU A 648 -3.77 18.64 25.16
CA GLU A 648 -3.61 19.25 23.83
C GLU A 648 -4.96 19.50 23.14
N TYR A 649 -5.86 18.52 23.19
CA TYR A 649 -7.15 18.57 22.48
C TYR A 649 -8.30 19.09 23.35
N GLY A 650 -8.02 19.56 24.57
CA GLY A 650 -9.02 20.09 25.50
C GLY A 650 -10.07 19.06 25.93
N ILE A 651 -9.69 17.78 25.97
CA ILE A 651 -10.57 16.67 26.36
C ILE A 651 -10.50 16.52 27.89
N PRO A 652 -11.64 16.37 28.59
CA PRO A 652 -11.64 16.09 30.03
C PRO A 652 -10.76 14.87 30.38
N PHE A 653 -9.88 15.02 31.36
CA PHE A 653 -8.98 13.96 31.82
C PHE A 653 -9.24 13.59 33.28
N VAL A 654 -9.25 12.29 33.58
CA VAL A 654 -9.33 11.74 34.94
C VAL A 654 -8.11 10.88 35.21
N ALA A 655 -7.28 11.34 36.15
CA ALA A 655 -6.14 10.55 36.61
C ALA A 655 -6.61 9.29 37.35
N ILE A 656 -6.13 8.13 36.91
CA ILE A 656 -6.32 6.84 37.59
C ILE A 656 -5.06 6.35 38.32
N GLY A 657 -3.97 7.12 38.24
CA GLY A 657 -2.67 6.86 38.87
C GLY A 657 -1.64 7.91 38.44
N SER A 658 -0.36 7.69 38.75
CA SER A 658 0.77 8.47 38.21
C SER A 658 1.60 7.60 37.27
N ALA A 659 1.84 8.06 36.04
CA ALA A 659 2.82 7.47 35.15
C ALA A 659 4.17 7.96 35.66
N VAL A 660 4.94 7.07 36.29
CA VAL A 660 6.30 7.41 36.72
C VAL A 660 7.19 7.36 35.48
N PRO A 661 7.83 8.47 35.06
CA PRO A 661 8.79 8.42 33.96
C PRO A 661 9.96 7.51 34.35
N GLY A 662 10.16 6.42 33.60
CA GLY A 662 11.34 5.56 33.74
C GLY A 662 11.31 4.50 34.84
N GLN A 663 10.13 4.13 35.37
CA GLN A 663 9.98 2.87 36.11
C GLN A 663 8.80 2.11 35.54
N THR A 664 9.08 0.93 34.97
CA THR A 664 8.10 -0.16 34.96
C THR A 664 7.52 -0.25 36.36
N GLU A 665 6.20 -0.17 36.52
CA GLU A 665 5.61 -0.77 37.73
C GLU A 665 6.17 -2.20 37.82
N PRO A 666 6.69 -2.63 38.98
CA PRO A 666 7.17 -3.99 39.13
C PRO A 666 6.03 -4.92 38.70
N ARG A 667 6.21 -5.70 37.62
CA ARG A 667 5.29 -6.78 37.28
C ARG A 667 5.42 -7.79 38.41
N CYS A 668 4.62 -7.60 39.45
CA CYS A 668 4.70 -8.32 40.72
C CYS A 668 4.58 -9.83 40.46
N GLY A 669 5.72 -10.52 40.49
CA GLY A 669 5.86 -11.93 40.17
C GLY A 669 6.78 -12.27 38.98
N ASP A 670 7.09 -11.34 38.06
CA ASP A 670 7.97 -11.56 36.88
C ASP A 670 9.45 -11.44 37.30
N ALA A 671 10.00 -12.52 37.84
CA ALA A 671 11.33 -12.53 38.43
C ALA A 671 12.44 -12.47 37.37
N ASN A 672 12.20 -13.03 36.18
CA ASN A 672 13.21 -13.09 35.12
C ASN A 672 13.14 -11.90 34.14
N THR A 673 12.16 -11.01 34.30
CA THR A 673 11.92 -9.80 33.50
C THR A 673 11.65 -10.07 32.02
N ASP A 674 11.11 -11.25 31.69
CA ASP A 674 10.75 -11.62 30.33
C ASP A 674 9.35 -11.11 29.90
N GLY A 675 8.65 -10.46 30.83
CA GLY A 675 7.33 -9.90 30.60
C GLY A 675 6.19 -10.88 30.85
N CYS A 676 6.46 -12.14 31.20
CA CYS A 676 5.47 -13.11 31.63
C CYS A 676 5.50 -13.28 33.16
N PHE A 677 4.38 -13.69 33.76
CA PHE A 677 4.36 -14.16 35.15
C PHE A 677 3.93 -15.62 35.17
N ASP A 678 4.91 -16.51 35.30
CA ASP A 678 4.74 -17.95 35.20
C ASP A 678 5.60 -18.75 36.20
N ILE A 679 5.68 -20.07 35.99
CA ILE A 679 6.38 -20.98 36.88
C ILE A 679 7.91 -20.77 36.86
N ALA A 680 8.47 -20.32 35.75
CA ALA A 680 9.90 -20.03 35.61
C ALA A 680 10.32 -18.92 36.59
N ASP A 681 9.45 -17.93 36.81
CA ASP A 681 9.69 -16.87 37.78
C ASP A 681 9.72 -17.37 39.22
N ALA A 682 8.72 -18.18 39.60
CA ALA A 682 8.66 -18.77 40.93
C ALA A 682 9.86 -19.69 41.20
N VAL A 683 10.33 -20.41 40.18
CA VAL A 683 11.55 -21.23 40.25
C VAL A 683 12.78 -20.36 40.40
N LEU A 684 12.91 -19.29 39.62
CA LEU A 684 14.06 -18.39 39.69
C LEU A 684 14.15 -17.69 41.06
N ALA A 685 13.03 -17.17 41.57
CA ALA A 685 12.94 -16.58 42.91
C ALA A 685 13.27 -17.62 44.01
N SER A 686 12.78 -18.86 43.88
CA SER A 686 13.10 -19.95 44.82
C SER A 686 14.58 -20.31 44.83
N ARG A 687 15.22 -20.40 43.66
CA ARG A 687 16.65 -20.67 43.52
C ARG A 687 17.50 -19.52 44.08
N TYR A 688 17.05 -18.29 43.89
CA TYR A 688 17.70 -17.10 44.46
C TYR A 688 17.68 -17.13 46.00
N ILE A 689 16.56 -17.51 46.64
CA ILE A 689 16.45 -17.61 48.11
C ILE A 689 17.42 -18.62 48.70
N VAL A 690 17.65 -19.75 48.03
CA VAL A 690 18.59 -20.79 48.50
C VAL A 690 20.05 -20.51 48.13
N ALA A 691 20.34 -19.31 47.60
CA ALA A 691 21.66 -18.85 47.17
C ALA A 691 22.34 -19.80 46.15
N ASP A 692 21.56 -20.30 45.19
CA ASP A 692 22.09 -21.00 44.02
C ASP A 692 22.96 -20.04 43.19
N ALA A 693 24.21 -20.43 42.91
CA ALA A 693 25.20 -19.58 42.24
C ALA A 693 24.79 -19.18 40.80
N ASP A 694 23.90 -19.96 40.16
CA ASP A 694 23.44 -19.72 38.80
C ASP A 694 22.10 -18.95 38.74
N ALA A 695 21.50 -18.63 39.89
CA ALA A 695 20.25 -17.87 39.97
C ALA A 695 20.54 -16.41 40.29
N VAL A 696 20.72 -15.59 39.23
CA VAL A 696 20.97 -14.15 39.35
C VAL A 696 19.71 -13.39 38.97
N LEU A 697 19.16 -12.64 39.92
CA LEU A 697 18.09 -11.67 39.66
C LEU A 697 18.68 -10.30 39.34
N THR A 698 18.13 -9.64 38.33
CA THR A 698 18.35 -8.20 38.11
C THR A 698 17.75 -7.41 39.26
N ASP A 699 18.11 -6.14 39.42
CA ASP A 699 17.53 -5.30 40.48
C ASP A 699 15.99 -5.19 40.32
N THR A 700 15.51 -5.14 39.08
CA THR A 700 14.08 -5.23 38.75
C THR A 700 13.49 -6.60 39.10
N GLY A 701 14.15 -7.70 38.73
CA GLY A 701 13.72 -9.07 39.06
C GLY A 701 13.63 -9.31 40.57
N ARG A 702 14.50 -8.66 41.38
CA ARG A 702 14.43 -8.70 42.85
C ARG A 702 13.20 -7.99 43.39
N LEU A 703 12.89 -6.80 42.86
CA LEU A 703 11.69 -6.04 43.19
C LEU A 703 10.41 -6.79 42.79
N ASN A 704 10.40 -7.41 41.61
CA ASN A 704 9.28 -8.21 41.13
C ASN A 704 9.07 -9.48 41.96
N SER A 705 10.14 -10.05 42.54
CA SER A 705 10.10 -11.27 43.35
C SER A 705 9.58 -11.06 44.78
N ASP A 706 9.50 -9.83 45.28
CA ASP A 706 8.89 -9.49 46.59
C ASP A 706 7.37 -9.31 46.40
N VAL A 707 6.68 -10.44 46.24
CA VAL A 707 5.24 -10.46 45.94
C VAL A 707 4.38 -10.14 47.17
N THR A 708 4.91 -10.33 48.37
CA THR A 708 4.24 -9.98 49.63
C THR A 708 4.41 -8.52 50.03
N GLY A 709 5.41 -7.83 49.45
CA GLY A 709 5.65 -6.40 49.60
C GLY A 709 6.26 -6.03 50.95
N ASP A 710 7.04 -6.95 51.54
CA ASP A 710 7.62 -6.76 52.87
C ASP A 710 9.09 -6.31 52.86
N GLY A 711 9.66 -6.14 51.66
CA GLY A 711 10.99 -5.64 51.40
C GLY A 711 12.07 -6.73 51.34
N ALA A 712 11.71 -8.02 51.39
CA ALA A 712 12.64 -9.13 51.27
C ALA A 712 12.09 -10.26 50.40
N ILE A 713 12.97 -10.91 49.61
CA ILE A 713 12.58 -12.11 48.85
C ILE A 713 12.73 -13.33 49.76
N GLN A 714 11.62 -13.94 50.14
CA GLN A 714 11.54 -15.03 51.11
C GLN A 714 10.56 -16.13 50.68
N PRO A 715 10.52 -17.29 51.37
CA PRO A 715 9.67 -18.41 50.94
C PRO A 715 8.18 -18.07 50.83
N ASP A 716 7.70 -17.09 51.59
CA ASP A 716 6.31 -16.65 51.56
C ASP A 716 5.96 -15.93 50.23
N ASP A 717 6.91 -15.27 49.57
CA ASP A 717 6.73 -14.69 48.23
C ASP A 717 6.57 -15.77 47.17
N VAL A 718 7.43 -16.80 47.21
CA VAL A 718 7.33 -17.94 46.30
C VAL A 718 6.02 -18.70 46.53
N ALA A 719 5.57 -18.84 47.78
CA ALA A 719 4.28 -19.43 48.09
C ALA A 719 3.11 -18.59 47.52
N ALA A 720 3.19 -17.26 47.61
CA ALA A 720 2.22 -16.34 47.01
C ALA A 720 2.24 -16.40 45.47
N MET A 721 3.41 -16.47 44.86
CA MET A 721 3.58 -16.64 43.40
C MET A 721 2.91 -17.94 42.95
N LEU A 722 3.24 -19.06 43.59
CA LEU A 722 2.67 -20.37 43.26
C LEU A 722 1.16 -20.44 43.48
N GLN A 723 0.62 -19.78 44.51
CA GLN A 723 -0.83 -19.70 44.71
C GLN A 723 -1.54 -18.89 43.62
N ARG A 724 -0.93 -17.78 43.16
CA ARG A 724 -1.47 -16.98 42.04
C ARG A 724 -1.40 -17.74 40.71
N ILE A 725 -0.30 -18.44 40.44
CA ILE A 725 -0.13 -19.30 39.26
C ILE A 725 -1.14 -20.46 39.31
N ALA A 726 -1.29 -21.14 40.45
CA ALA A 726 -2.25 -22.22 40.61
C ALA A 726 -3.70 -21.76 40.47
N LYS A 727 -4.05 -20.52 40.88
CA LYS A 727 -5.37 -19.94 40.62
C LYS A 727 -5.64 -19.69 39.15
N LYS A 728 -4.64 -19.32 38.34
CA LYS A 728 -4.78 -19.25 36.86
C LYS A 728 -5.03 -20.63 36.25
N ILE A 729 -4.45 -21.70 36.82
CA ILE A 729 -4.60 -23.09 36.33
C ILE A 729 -5.94 -23.72 36.78
N LEU A 730 -6.51 -23.29 37.92
CA LEU A 730 -7.75 -23.84 38.50
C LEU A 730 -9.06 -23.21 37.97
N VAL A 731 -8.99 -22.31 36.98
CA VAL A 731 -10.18 -21.88 36.20
C VAL A 731 -10.36 -22.83 35.01
N PHE A 732 -10.56 -24.12 35.31
CA PHE A 732 -11.23 -25.08 34.43
C PHE A 732 -12.45 -25.59 35.21
N PRO A 733 -13.66 -25.57 34.65
CA PRO A 733 -14.84 -26.01 35.37
C PRO A 733 -14.77 -27.52 35.65
N ALA A 734 -14.98 -27.86 36.91
CA ALA A 734 -15.23 -29.23 37.33
C ALA A 734 -16.62 -29.67 36.84
N GLU A 735 -16.67 -30.41 35.74
CA GLU A 735 -17.72 -31.40 35.49
C GLU A 735 -17.05 -32.75 35.27
N GLU A 736 -16.89 -33.52 36.35
CA GLU A 736 -17.03 -34.97 36.32
C GLU A 736 -16.96 -35.52 37.74
N LYS A 737 -18.14 -35.73 38.33
CA LYS A 737 -18.37 -36.81 39.30
C LYS A 737 -19.85 -37.15 39.32
N ASN A 738 -20.24 -38.10 38.47
CA ASN A 738 -21.21 -39.15 38.83
C ASN A 738 -21.22 -40.23 37.74
N SER A 739 -20.49 -41.32 37.96
CA SER A 739 -21.01 -42.68 37.78
C SER A 739 -20.03 -43.70 38.37
N ALA A 740 -20.33 -44.09 39.61
CA ALA A 740 -20.03 -45.42 40.13
C ALA A 740 -21.32 -45.91 40.81
N GLU A 741 -22.28 -46.32 39.97
CA GLU A 741 -23.26 -47.40 40.15
C GLU A 741 -24.17 -47.49 38.91
#